data_AF-A0A7X7N907-F1
#
_entry.id   AF-A0A7X7N907-F1
#
_cell.length_a   1.000
_cell.length_b   1.000
_cell.length_c   1.000
_cell.angle_alpha   90.00
_cell.angle_beta   90.00
_cell.angle_gamma   90.00
#
_symmetry.space_group_name_H-M   'P 1'
#
loop_
_entity.id
_entity.type
_entity.pdbx_description
1 polymer ?
#
loop_
_entity_poly.entity_id
_entity_poly.type
_entity_poly.pdbx_seq_one_letter_code
_entity_poly.pdbx_strand_id
1 'polypeptide(L)'
;MCSKIKSSCLADRFLSLYEQVKGGGLGLSSLDDPEVISGLRNGYRNQVYAGVLGKVVGVYMGRPFEGWHRDRLVERWGFVDRYVNKDVGVPLVVSDDDISGTLTFVRALEDSGRYGETCDEFFGDTWLNYLIEGKTVLWWGGMGHSTEHTAYLRLKDGYKSPESGSIGLNGKTVAEQIGAQIFIDGFGMACPGAPGKAAELARKASGVSHDGEAMHAAVVVAVMESVAFVVKDMETLLDLAMLYIPKDSLIAQLHRDVRQWCKEDGNWHLTYDRINEKYGYHIYGGNCHVIPNHALMVMAWSYAPDDFRLSQAIVNTAGWDTDCNAANVGCLMGLVVGAERISEKYDFVTPMAGRIILPTADGTYSATDCWTMSGLLARIGCGVMGWKQDDAMPDQWMSCENLGLPMGFQPETFDAEPTTLALVPGSDGFMAARCEFPSCGGAVRMSMPVYPGSGGGGYSIVGTSKLYSGMDVVVQLGTVDLPDAEVAAFVRYPGKDGQMVMEYGEAVAASTHAQVSLKVPETKAKPIVDFGLEVRSAKGGQGNVGIKAIDAKGEFAFEMESLADSSGWILDVDFQRGAFSEDREALRYIGKNKTRGFAYIGNRWWRNQRVEARLAVHLGSVAGVVAHVQGLQRYVSLTRRGDKLVLARQFHGEEILAECPCDWKLYEVRKLALECKDGYAIGYLDGVQMLKAKEDKLQNGAAGFIVEKGLLGIGKLKISGYAKAY
;
A
#
# COMPACT_ATOMS: atom_id res chain seq x y z
N MET A 1 -6.72 31.60 -11.93
CA MET A 1 -7.20 31.92 -13.30
C MET A 1 -6.28 31.32 -14.36
N CYS A 2 -4.96 31.56 -14.32
CA CYS A 2 -4.01 31.03 -15.32
C CYS A 2 -3.91 29.48 -15.38
N SER A 3 -4.05 28.78 -14.25
CA SER A 3 -4.06 27.30 -14.20
C SER A 3 -5.30 26.67 -14.86
N LYS A 4 -6.50 27.22 -14.59
CA LYS A 4 -7.77 26.76 -15.20
C LYS A 4 -7.81 26.99 -16.72
N ILE A 5 -7.20 28.08 -17.21
CA ILE A 5 -7.08 28.39 -18.65
C ILE A 5 -6.11 27.42 -19.34
N LYS A 6 -5.03 27.02 -18.65
CA LYS A 6 -4.12 25.99 -19.17
C LYS A 6 -4.76 24.61 -19.19
N SER A 7 -5.50 24.21 -18.14
CA SER A 7 -6.16 22.90 -18.12
C SER A 7 -7.24 22.77 -19.20
N SER A 8 -8.03 23.82 -19.46
CA SER A 8 -8.99 23.81 -20.55
C SER A 8 -8.31 23.67 -21.92
N CYS A 9 -7.16 24.33 -22.12
CA CYS A 9 -6.39 24.23 -23.36
C CYS A 9 -5.85 22.82 -23.62
N LEU A 10 -5.39 22.10 -22.58
CA LEU A 10 -4.92 20.72 -22.71
C LEU A 10 -6.08 19.76 -23.03
N ALA A 11 -7.24 19.95 -22.38
CA ALA A 11 -8.43 19.16 -22.65
C ALA A 11 -8.94 19.37 -24.09
N ASP A 12 -9.02 20.61 -24.56
CA ASP A 12 -9.44 20.92 -25.93
C ASP A 12 -8.50 20.29 -26.97
N ARG A 13 -7.19 20.33 -26.72
CA ARG A 13 -6.18 19.67 -27.57
C ARG A 13 -6.39 18.17 -27.59
N PHE A 14 -6.52 17.55 -26.42
CA PHE A 14 -6.72 16.10 -26.32
C PHE A 14 -8.01 15.66 -27.03
N LEU A 15 -9.11 16.38 -26.83
CA LEU A 15 -10.39 16.11 -27.50
C LEU A 15 -10.31 16.27 -29.03
N SER A 16 -9.56 17.27 -29.51
CA SER A 16 -9.30 17.42 -30.96
C SER A 16 -8.53 16.24 -31.55
N LEU A 17 -7.54 15.72 -30.84
CA LEU A 17 -6.82 14.50 -31.25
C LEU A 17 -7.73 13.28 -31.20
N TYR A 18 -8.55 13.16 -30.17
CA TYR A 18 -9.54 12.09 -30.02
C TYR A 18 -10.54 12.05 -31.17
N GLU A 19 -11.12 13.18 -31.57
CA GLU A 19 -12.05 13.23 -32.71
C GLU A 19 -11.36 12.84 -34.03
N GLN A 20 -10.09 13.21 -34.22
CA GLN A 20 -9.32 12.79 -35.40
C GLN A 20 -9.03 11.28 -35.40
N VAL A 21 -8.70 10.69 -34.24
CA VAL A 21 -8.52 9.24 -34.10
C VAL A 21 -9.84 8.50 -34.36
N LYS A 22 -10.94 8.98 -33.77
CA LYS A 22 -12.29 8.42 -33.94
C LYS A 22 -12.74 8.47 -35.41
N GLY A 23 -12.41 9.55 -36.12
CA GLY A 23 -12.66 9.71 -37.55
C GLY A 23 -11.69 8.96 -38.49
N GLY A 24 -10.69 8.27 -37.95
CA GLY A 24 -9.68 7.53 -38.73
C GLY A 24 -8.59 8.41 -39.37
N GLY A 25 -8.50 9.69 -39.00
CA GLY A 25 -7.48 10.63 -39.48
C GLY A 25 -6.12 10.49 -38.79
N LEU A 26 -6.08 9.93 -37.57
CA LEU A 26 -4.86 9.65 -36.80
C LEU A 26 -4.91 8.24 -36.19
N GLY A 27 -3.74 7.68 -35.89
CA GLY A 27 -3.61 6.41 -35.17
C GLY A 27 -3.70 6.60 -33.65
N LEU A 28 -4.08 5.55 -32.90
CA LEU A 28 -4.26 5.61 -31.44
C LEU A 28 -3.06 6.16 -30.66
N SER A 29 -1.85 5.95 -31.15
CA SER A 29 -0.63 6.47 -30.52
C SER A 29 -0.56 7.99 -30.45
N SER A 30 -1.36 8.72 -31.25
CA SER A 30 -1.40 10.18 -31.17
C SER A 30 -2.10 10.70 -29.91
N LEU A 31 -2.81 9.84 -29.17
CA LEU A 31 -3.42 10.22 -27.89
C LEU A 31 -2.41 10.29 -26.75
N ASP A 32 -1.23 9.66 -26.91
CA ASP A 32 -0.09 9.83 -26.00
C ASP A 32 0.69 11.09 -26.40
N ASP A 33 0.00 12.23 -26.44
CA ASP A 33 0.54 13.51 -26.95
C ASP A 33 1.53 14.13 -25.95
N PRO A 34 2.78 14.41 -26.36
CA PRO A 34 3.80 14.95 -25.45
C PRO A 34 3.44 16.30 -24.82
N GLU A 35 2.67 17.14 -25.51
CA GLU A 35 2.29 18.45 -25.00
C GLU A 35 1.22 18.33 -23.92
N VAL A 36 0.19 17.50 -24.14
CA VAL A 36 -0.79 17.13 -23.11
C VAL A 36 -0.08 16.56 -21.88
N ILE A 37 0.76 15.55 -22.08
CA ILE A 37 1.51 14.89 -21.01
C ILE A 37 2.32 15.91 -20.21
N SER A 38 3.18 16.71 -20.87
CA SER A 38 4.04 17.67 -20.17
C SER A 38 3.26 18.73 -19.37
N GLY A 39 2.07 19.09 -19.85
CA GLY A 39 1.18 20.06 -19.19
C GLY A 39 0.57 19.57 -17.88
N LEU A 40 0.51 18.26 -17.64
CA LEU A 40 -0.12 17.66 -16.45
C LEU A 40 0.77 17.58 -15.22
N ARG A 41 2.07 17.86 -15.34
CA ARG A 41 3.04 17.72 -14.23
C ARG A 41 2.60 18.49 -12.97
N ASN A 42 2.05 19.69 -13.14
CA ASN A 42 1.60 20.51 -12.03
C ASN A 42 0.29 19.98 -11.44
N GLY A 43 0.28 19.67 -10.15
CA GLY A 43 -0.91 19.14 -9.46
C GLY A 43 -1.18 17.66 -9.73
N TYR A 44 -0.29 16.96 -10.45
CA TYR A 44 -0.39 15.52 -10.71
C TYR A 44 -0.59 14.72 -9.42
N ARG A 45 0.24 14.94 -8.39
CA ARG A 45 0.13 14.26 -7.09
C ARG A 45 -1.24 14.45 -6.44
N ASN A 46 -1.86 15.64 -6.54
CA ASN A 46 -3.17 15.90 -5.95
C ASN A 46 -4.28 15.15 -6.69
N GLN A 47 -4.15 14.97 -8.00
CA GLN A 47 -5.07 14.14 -8.78
C GLN A 47 -4.88 12.65 -8.44
N VAL A 48 -3.64 12.16 -8.35
CA VAL A 48 -3.35 10.80 -7.85
C VAL A 48 -3.97 10.60 -6.47
N TYR A 49 -3.85 11.58 -5.58
CA TYR A 49 -4.47 11.54 -4.27
C TYR A 49 -5.99 11.41 -4.33
N ALA A 50 -6.66 12.13 -5.22
CA ALA A 50 -8.10 11.99 -5.40
C ALA A 50 -8.49 10.58 -5.85
N GLY A 51 -7.73 9.97 -6.77
CA GLY A 51 -7.93 8.58 -7.20
C GLY A 51 -7.71 7.57 -6.07
N VAL A 52 -6.56 7.62 -5.40
CA VAL A 52 -6.24 6.75 -4.25
C VAL A 52 -7.29 6.88 -3.15
N LEU A 53 -7.68 8.12 -2.80
CA LEU A 53 -8.69 8.38 -1.78
C LEU A 53 -10.05 7.78 -2.18
N GLY A 54 -10.46 8.00 -3.43
CA GLY A 54 -11.71 7.45 -3.95
C GLY A 54 -11.74 5.92 -3.93
N LYS A 55 -10.62 5.27 -4.30
CA LYS A 55 -10.49 3.81 -4.22
C LYS A 55 -10.65 3.30 -2.79
N VAL A 56 -9.91 3.88 -1.84
CA VAL A 56 -9.94 3.46 -0.43
C VAL A 56 -11.32 3.66 0.19
N VAL A 57 -12.00 4.77 -0.13
CA VAL A 57 -13.38 4.99 0.28
C VAL A 57 -14.31 3.90 -0.27
N GLY A 58 -14.17 3.56 -1.56
CA GLY A 58 -14.95 2.50 -2.20
C GLY A 58 -14.80 1.15 -1.51
N VAL A 59 -13.55 0.71 -1.28
CA VAL A 59 -13.26 -0.55 -0.57
C VAL A 59 -13.90 -0.54 0.81
N TYR A 60 -13.63 0.47 1.64
CA TYR A 60 -14.15 0.49 3.01
C TYR A 60 -15.69 0.62 3.08
N MET A 61 -16.33 1.15 2.05
CA MET A 61 -17.78 1.20 1.94
C MET A 61 -18.38 -0.15 1.53
N GLY A 62 -17.77 -0.86 0.57
CA GLY A 62 -18.27 -2.12 0.03
C GLY A 62 -17.88 -3.37 0.80
N ARG A 63 -16.75 -3.34 1.51
CA ARG A 63 -16.19 -4.49 2.24
C ARG A 63 -17.13 -5.15 3.26
N PRO A 64 -17.95 -4.42 4.04
CA PRO A 64 -18.74 -5.02 5.12
C PRO A 64 -19.81 -6.03 4.66
N PHE A 65 -20.16 -6.05 3.37
CA PHE A 65 -21.22 -6.88 2.80
C PHE A 65 -20.82 -7.50 1.45
N GLU A 66 -19.53 -7.67 1.23
CA GLU A 66 -18.97 -8.42 0.08
C GLU A 66 -19.73 -9.75 -0.12
N GLY A 67 -20.13 -10.02 -1.36
CA GLY A 67 -20.88 -11.20 -1.76
C GLY A 67 -22.40 -11.15 -1.51
N TRP A 68 -22.94 -10.06 -0.97
CA TRP A 68 -24.40 -9.97 -0.73
C TRP A 68 -25.15 -9.63 -2.03
N HIS A 69 -26.32 -10.24 -2.21
CA HIS A 69 -27.23 -9.91 -3.31
C HIS A 69 -27.96 -8.59 -3.07
N ARG A 70 -28.23 -7.84 -4.14
CA ARG A 70 -29.00 -6.59 -4.15
C ARG A 70 -30.25 -6.64 -3.27
N ASP A 71 -31.08 -7.67 -3.41
CA ASP A 71 -32.38 -7.72 -2.73
C ASP A 71 -32.23 -7.71 -1.20
N ARG A 72 -31.18 -8.36 -0.68
CA ARG A 72 -30.84 -8.33 0.76
C ARG A 72 -30.37 -6.94 1.20
N LEU A 73 -29.61 -6.24 0.35
CA LEU A 73 -29.11 -4.90 0.63
C LEU A 73 -30.26 -3.88 0.63
N VAL A 74 -31.15 -3.97 -0.36
CA VAL A 74 -32.37 -3.14 -0.46
C VAL A 74 -33.32 -3.42 0.69
N GLU A 75 -33.54 -4.68 1.07
CA GLU A 75 -34.36 -5.02 2.23
C GLU A 75 -33.79 -4.41 3.53
N ARG A 76 -32.48 -4.50 3.72
CA ARG A 76 -31.83 -4.06 4.96
C ARG A 76 -31.68 -2.55 5.08
N TRP A 77 -31.30 -1.88 3.99
CA TRP A 77 -30.91 -0.47 4.01
C TRP A 77 -31.66 0.39 3.00
N GLY A 78 -32.39 -0.21 2.05
CA GLY A 78 -32.99 0.49 0.91
C GLY A 78 -31.92 0.91 -0.10
N PHE A 79 -31.06 1.83 0.31
CA PHE A 79 -29.97 2.37 -0.49
C PHE A 79 -28.74 2.57 0.41
N VAL A 80 -27.62 1.95 0.04
CA VAL A 80 -26.38 1.99 0.83
C VAL A 80 -25.64 3.28 0.49
N ASP A 81 -25.93 4.39 1.20
CA ASP A 81 -25.45 5.73 0.86
C ASP A 81 -24.51 6.37 1.91
N ARG A 82 -23.97 5.52 2.79
CA ARG A 82 -23.05 5.81 3.90
C ARG A 82 -22.23 4.57 4.27
N TYR A 83 -21.24 4.73 5.16
CA TYR A 83 -20.63 3.58 5.83
C TYR A 83 -21.65 2.83 6.71
N VAL A 84 -21.68 1.50 6.58
CA VAL A 84 -22.54 0.58 7.33
C VAL A 84 -21.74 -0.45 8.14
N ASN A 85 -20.42 -0.28 8.25
CA ASN A 85 -19.54 -1.20 8.98
C ASN A 85 -19.98 -1.41 10.44
N LYS A 86 -20.47 -0.34 11.10
CA LYS A 86 -21.03 -0.41 12.47
C LYS A 86 -22.33 -1.22 12.52
N ASP A 87 -23.17 -1.13 11.49
CA ASP A 87 -24.46 -1.83 11.39
C ASP A 87 -24.28 -3.37 11.28
N VAL A 88 -23.09 -3.83 10.87
CA VAL A 88 -22.74 -5.25 10.76
C VAL A 88 -21.61 -5.67 11.71
N GLY A 89 -21.13 -4.76 12.57
CA GLY A 89 -20.16 -5.08 13.63
C GLY A 89 -18.73 -5.33 13.15
N VAL A 90 -18.28 -4.71 12.06
CA VAL A 90 -16.91 -4.86 11.53
C VAL A 90 -16.12 -3.54 11.57
N PRO A 91 -14.79 -3.59 11.71
CA PRO A 91 -13.94 -2.39 11.62
C PRO A 91 -14.04 -1.72 10.25
N LEU A 92 -13.90 -0.40 10.22
CA LEU A 92 -13.92 0.38 8.96
C LEU A 92 -12.59 0.28 8.21
N VAL A 93 -11.48 0.46 8.94
CA VAL A 93 -10.12 0.39 8.38
C VAL A 93 -9.60 -1.03 8.57
N VAL A 94 -9.44 -1.74 7.47
CA VAL A 94 -8.96 -3.13 7.43
C VAL A 94 -7.95 -3.30 6.30
N SER A 95 -7.13 -4.34 6.38
CA SER A 95 -6.36 -4.79 5.23
C SER A 95 -7.29 -5.42 4.21
N ASP A 96 -7.07 -5.11 2.94
CA ASP A 96 -7.87 -5.61 1.84
C ASP A 96 -7.01 -5.81 0.59
N ASP A 97 -7.32 -6.81 -0.23
CA ASP A 97 -6.54 -7.17 -1.42
C ASP A 97 -6.62 -6.09 -2.50
N ASP A 98 -7.74 -5.39 -2.63
CA ASP A 98 -7.92 -4.30 -3.58
C ASP A 98 -6.92 -3.17 -3.37
N ILE A 99 -6.79 -2.74 -2.12
CA ILE A 99 -5.86 -1.68 -1.73
C ILE A 99 -4.42 -2.22 -1.80
N SER A 100 -4.20 -3.43 -1.27
CA SER A 100 -2.88 -4.02 -1.15
C SER A 100 -2.25 -4.30 -2.50
N GLY A 101 -2.98 -4.93 -3.42
CA GLY A 101 -2.50 -5.27 -4.76
C GLY A 101 -2.25 -4.02 -5.60
N THR A 102 -3.18 -3.08 -5.61
CA THR A 102 -3.07 -1.82 -6.37
C THR A 102 -1.81 -1.03 -6.00
N LEU A 103 -1.56 -0.88 -4.70
CA LEU A 103 -0.45 -0.07 -4.19
C LEU A 103 0.89 -0.82 -4.12
N THR A 104 0.87 -2.16 -4.24
CA THR A 104 2.07 -2.99 -4.19
C THR A 104 2.56 -3.38 -5.58
N PHE A 105 1.69 -3.86 -6.47
CA PHE A 105 2.11 -4.42 -7.76
C PHE A 105 2.62 -3.35 -8.74
N VAL A 106 2.13 -2.11 -8.64
CA VAL A 106 2.65 -0.97 -9.41
C VAL A 106 4.14 -0.70 -9.16
N ARG A 107 4.67 -1.15 -8.01
CA ARG A 107 6.10 -1.04 -7.68
C ARG A 107 6.99 -1.81 -8.63
N ALA A 108 6.46 -2.78 -9.40
CA ALA A 108 7.20 -3.45 -10.47
C ALA A 108 7.90 -2.45 -11.41
N LEU A 109 7.28 -1.29 -11.65
CA LEU A 109 7.79 -0.23 -12.51
C LEU A 109 9.07 0.42 -11.95
N GLU A 110 9.08 0.76 -10.66
CA GLU A 110 10.25 1.35 -9.98
C GLU A 110 11.31 0.28 -9.69
N ASP A 111 10.89 -0.90 -9.24
CA ASP A 111 11.76 -1.98 -8.78
C ASP A 111 12.58 -2.60 -9.92
N SER A 112 12.07 -2.58 -11.15
CA SER A 112 12.80 -3.01 -12.34
C SER A 112 13.88 -2.01 -12.76
N GLY A 113 13.79 -0.75 -12.30
CA GLY A 113 14.58 0.38 -12.78
C GLY A 113 14.26 0.81 -14.22
N ARG A 114 13.29 0.18 -14.88
CA ARG A 114 12.93 0.42 -16.29
C ARG A 114 11.60 1.15 -16.45
N TYR A 115 10.83 1.32 -15.38
CA TYR A 115 9.55 2.04 -15.38
C TYR A 115 8.62 1.55 -16.50
N GLY A 116 8.27 2.43 -17.44
CA GLY A 116 7.38 2.09 -18.56
C GLY A 116 7.91 0.96 -19.46
N GLU A 117 9.21 0.65 -19.41
CA GLU A 117 9.83 -0.41 -20.20
C GLU A 117 9.99 -1.73 -19.43
N THR A 118 9.36 -1.86 -18.27
CA THR A 118 9.36 -3.11 -17.49
C THR A 118 8.86 -4.29 -18.34
N CYS A 119 9.59 -5.41 -18.30
CA CYS A 119 9.21 -6.62 -19.01
C CYS A 119 8.15 -7.41 -18.24
N ASP A 120 7.35 -8.18 -18.97
CA ASP A 120 6.18 -8.92 -18.49
C ASP A 120 6.54 -9.86 -17.33
N GLU A 121 7.65 -10.59 -17.44
CA GLU A 121 8.13 -11.54 -16.43
C GLU A 121 8.36 -10.87 -15.06
N PHE A 122 8.85 -9.62 -15.06
CA PHE A 122 9.19 -8.91 -13.83
C PHE A 122 7.96 -8.55 -12.99
N PHE A 123 6.78 -8.42 -13.61
CA PHE A 123 5.52 -8.25 -12.87
C PHE A 123 5.21 -9.49 -12.03
N GLY A 124 5.49 -10.69 -12.56
CA GLY A 124 5.40 -11.94 -11.79
C GLY A 124 6.50 -12.07 -10.72
N ASP A 125 7.73 -11.67 -11.03
CA ASP A 125 8.82 -11.67 -10.03
C ASP A 125 8.55 -10.68 -8.87
N THR A 126 7.80 -9.60 -9.14
CA THR A 126 7.33 -8.65 -8.12
C THR A 126 6.37 -9.32 -7.14
N TRP A 127 5.46 -10.18 -7.62
CA TRP A 127 4.57 -10.97 -6.75
C TRP A 127 5.38 -11.88 -5.82
N LEU A 128 6.37 -12.60 -6.36
CA LEU A 128 7.25 -13.47 -5.55
C LEU A 128 8.08 -12.70 -4.52
N ASN A 129 8.34 -11.41 -4.73
CA ASN A 129 9.05 -10.57 -3.77
C ASN A 129 8.15 -10.07 -2.63
N TYR A 130 6.92 -9.64 -2.93
CA TYR A 130 6.07 -8.96 -1.95
C TYR A 130 5.04 -9.87 -1.26
N LEU A 131 4.72 -11.03 -1.84
CA LEU A 131 3.70 -11.92 -1.30
C LEU A 131 4.29 -12.96 -0.36
N ILE A 132 3.77 -12.99 0.87
CA ILE A 132 3.93 -14.11 1.79
C ILE A 132 2.76 -15.06 1.58
N GLU A 133 3.08 -16.27 1.12
CA GLU A 133 2.12 -17.32 0.81
C GLU A 133 1.12 -17.57 1.96
N GLY A 134 -0.16 -17.55 1.62
CA GLY A 134 -1.26 -17.79 2.57
C GLY A 134 -1.50 -16.65 3.56
N LYS A 135 -0.83 -15.49 3.44
CA LYS A 135 -0.90 -14.43 4.46
C LYS A 135 -1.26 -13.04 3.93
N THR A 136 -0.64 -12.61 2.84
CA THR A 136 -0.67 -11.18 2.44
C THR A 136 -1.23 -10.97 1.04
N VAL A 137 -1.83 -9.79 0.83
CA VAL A 137 -2.29 -9.18 -0.44
C VAL A 137 -3.32 -9.94 -1.26
N LEU A 138 -3.25 -11.27 -1.40
CA LEU A 138 -4.17 -12.04 -2.26
C LEU A 138 -5.25 -12.72 -1.45
N TRP A 139 -6.44 -12.88 -2.03
CA TRP A 139 -7.41 -13.87 -1.55
C TRP A 139 -6.90 -15.30 -1.76
N TRP A 140 -6.50 -15.99 -0.69
CA TRP A 140 -5.88 -17.32 -0.74
C TRP A 140 -6.89 -18.48 -0.90
N GLY A 141 -7.84 -18.36 -1.83
CA GLY A 141 -8.97 -19.28 -1.99
C GLY A 141 -8.63 -20.70 -2.48
N GLY A 142 -7.50 -20.88 -3.16
CA GLY A 142 -6.98 -22.19 -3.56
C GLY A 142 -6.73 -22.31 -5.06
N MET A 143 -5.93 -23.31 -5.43
CA MET A 143 -5.62 -23.65 -6.81
C MET A 143 -6.89 -23.97 -7.61
N GLY A 144 -7.08 -23.31 -8.77
CA GLY A 144 -8.23 -23.47 -9.65
C GLY A 144 -9.51 -22.80 -9.17
N HIS A 145 -9.47 -22.08 -8.04
CA HIS A 145 -10.63 -21.37 -7.48
C HIS A 145 -10.36 -19.88 -7.32
N SER A 146 -9.22 -19.51 -6.72
CA SER A 146 -8.67 -18.15 -6.77
C SER A 146 -7.71 -18.03 -7.94
N THR A 147 -7.92 -17.03 -8.78
CA THR A 147 -7.11 -16.77 -9.96
C THR A 147 -5.69 -16.34 -9.59
N GLU A 148 -5.58 -15.44 -8.63
CA GLU A 148 -4.31 -14.90 -8.15
C GLU A 148 -3.52 -15.95 -7.37
N HIS A 149 -4.18 -16.73 -6.50
CA HIS A 149 -3.52 -17.84 -5.80
C HIS A 149 -3.03 -18.88 -6.82
N THR A 150 -3.85 -19.23 -7.81
CA THR A 150 -3.44 -20.15 -8.89
C THR A 150 -2.20 -19.64 -9.61
N ALA A 151 -2.22 -18.38 -10.04
CA ALA A 151 -1.08 -17.75 -10.71
C ALA A 151 0.18 -17.68 -9.83
N TYR A 152 0.03 -17.37 -8.54
CA TYR A 152 1.14 -17.38 -7.59
C TYR A 152 1.79 -18.77 -7.47
N LEU A 153 0.99 -19.84 -7.41
CA LEU A 153 1.52 -21.20 -7.42
C LEU A 153 2.22 -21.53 -8.74
N ARG A 154 1.70 -21.08 -9.88
CA ARG A 154 2.38 -21.21 -11.19
C ARG A 154 3.74 -20.51 -11.20
N LEU A 155 3.81 -19.28 -10.68
CA LEU A 155 5.06 -18.53 -10.56
C LEU A 155 6.07 -19.27 -9.68
N LYS A 156 5.63 -19.86 -8.56
CA LYS A 156 6.48 -20.69 -7.69
C LYS A 156 6.97 -21.97 -8.36
N ASP A 157 6.16 -22.56 -9.22
CA ASP A 157 6.50 -23.75 -10.00
C ASP A 157 7.39 -23.44 -11.22
N GLY A 158 7.72 -22.16 -11.44
CA GLY A 158 8.68 -21.71 -12.46
C GLY A 158 8.06 -21.21 -13.77
N TYR A 159 6.73 -21.21 -13.90
CA TYR A 159 6.06 -20.53 -15.01
C TYR A 159 6.25 -19.02 -14.86
N LYS A 160 6.39 -18.31 -15.98
CA LYS A 160 6.59 -16.85 -15.98
C LYS A 160 5.31 -16.14 -16.43
N SER A 161 5.17 -14.88 -16.03
CA SER A 161 4.15 -14.00 -16.61
C SER A 161 4.46 -13.77 -18.10
N PRO A 162 3.46 -13.79 -19.01
CA PRO A 162 2.02 -13.93 -18.76
C PRO A 162 1.48 -15.37 -18.76
N GLU A 163 2.32 -16.37 -19.01
CA GLU A 163 1.91 -17.78 -19.05
C GLU A 163 1.25 -18.23 -17.74
N SER A 164 1.75 -17.73 -16.60
CA SER A 164 1.22 -17.99 -15.25
C SER A 164 -0.27 -17.63 -15.09
N GLY A 165 -0.76 -16.62 -15.83
CA GLY A 165 -2.15 -16.16 -15.81
C GLY A 165 -3.01 -16.65 -16.99
N SER A 166 -2.42 -17.34 -17.95
CA SER A 166 -3.07 -17.64 -19.23
C SER A 166 -4.27 -18.59 -19.12
N ILE A 167 -5.24 -18.40 -20.03
CA ILE A 167 -6.34 -19.36 -20.23
C ILE A 167 -5.80 -20.75 -20.57
N GLY A 168 -4.70 -20.83 -21.33
CA GLY A 168 -4.09 -22.10 -21.73
C GLY A 168 -3.67 -22.97 -20.54
N LEU A 169 -3.17 -22.34 -19.46
CA LEU A 169 -2.67 -23.04 -18.29
C LEU A 169 -3.72 -23.23 -17.18
N ASN A 170 -4.67 -22.30 -17.07
CA ASN A 170 -5.61 -22.23 -15.94
C ASN A 170 -7.08 -22.49 -16.33
N GLY A 171 -7.39 -22.51 -17.63
CA GLY A 171 -8.74 -22.58 -18.15
C GLY A 171 -9.46 -21.24 -18.11
N LYS A 172 -10.47 -21.09 -18.97
CA LYS A 172 -11.19 -19.82 -19.17
C LYS A 172 -11.85 -19.30 -17.89
N THR A 173 -12.55 -20.17 -17.17
CA THR A 173 -13.26 -19.78 -15.94
C THR A 173 -12.33 -19.16 -14.90
N VAL A 174 -11.15 -19.72 -14.68
CA VAL A 174 -10.20 -19.19 -13.69
C VAL A 174 -9.57 -17.89 -14.20
N ALA A 175 -9.13 -17.83 -15.46
CA ALA A 175 -8.43 -16.66 -15.97
C ALA A 175 -9.32 -15.40 -16.12
N GLU A 176 -10.64 -15.55 -16.17
CA GLU A 176 -11.62 -14.45 -16.38
C GLU A 176 -12.39 -14.02 -15.11
N GLN A 177 -11.83 -14.27 -13.92
CA GLN A 177 -12.33 -13.63 -12.69
C GLN A 177 -11.96 -12.14 -12.66
N ILE A 178 -12.52 -11.39 -11.71
CA ILE A 178 -12.46 -9.93 -11.68
C ILE A 178 -11.05 -9.36 -11.35
N GLY A 179 -10.15 -10.09 -10.70
CA GLY A 179 -8.93 -9.54 -10.10
C GLY A 179 -8.02 -8.72 -11.02
N ALA A 180 -8.06 -8.96 -12.33
CA ALA A 180 -7.34 -8.16 -13.32
C ALA A 180 -7.62 -6.66 -13.20
N GLN A 181 -8.90 -6.26 -13.08
CA GLN A 181 -9.28 -4.85 -12.98
C GLN A 181 -9.11 -4.31 -11.56
N ILE A 182 -9.15 -5.18 -10.54
CA ILE A 182 -9.00 -4.80 -9.14
C ILE A 182 -7.69 -4.05 -8.89
N PHE A 183 -6.58 -4.58 -9.41
CA PHE A 183 -5.24 -4.07 -9.12
C PHE A 183 -4.76 -2.97 -10.08
N ILE A 184 -5.55 -2.63 -11.10
CA ILE A 184 -5.04 -1.90 -12.26
C ILE A 184 -4.95 -0.40 -12.06
N ASP A 185 -5.65 0.13 -11.06
CA ASP A 185 -5.80 1.58 -10.89
C ASP A 185 -4.44 2.31 -10.73
N GLY A 186 -3.49 1.64 -10.07
CA GLY A 186 -2.13 2.16 -9.91
C GLY A 186 -1.42 2.39 -11.26
N PHE A 187 -1.66 1.51 -12.23
CA PHE A 187 -1.06 1.62 -13.56
C PHE A 187 -1.71 2.71 -14.41
N GLY A 188 -3.04 2.89 -14.29
CA GLY A 188 -3.77 4.00 -14.91
C GLY A 188 -3.27 5.35 -14.37
N MET A 189 -3.22 5.49 -13.05
CA MET A 189 -2.70 6.69 -12.38
C MET A 189 -1.21 6.97 -12.63
N ALA A 190 -0.40 5.95 -12.91
CA ALA A 190 1.01 6.11 -13.29
C ALA A 190 1.21 6.62 -14.73
N CYS A 191 0.16 6.69 -15.55
CA CYS A 191 0.20 7.09 -16.95
C CYS A 191 -0.71 8.31 -17.24
N PRO A 192 -0.58 9.45 -16.53
CA PRO A 192 -1.50 10.58 -16.69
C PRO A 192 -1.50 11.13 -18.13
N GLY A 193 -2.66 11.14 -18.78
CA GLY A 193 -2.83 11.63 -20.15
C GLY A 193 -2.17 10.79 -21.24
N ALA A 194 -1.77 9.55 -20.94
CA ALA A 194 -1.10 8.62 -21.85
C ALA A 194 -1.85 7.27 -21.93
N PRO A 195 -3.05 7.24 -22.55
CA PRO A 195 -3.90 6.05 -22.59
C PRO A 195 -3.26 4.84 -23.30
N GLY A 196 -2.42 5.04 -24.32
CA GLY A 196 -1.70 3.95 -24.97
C GLY A 196 -0.74 3.25 -24.02
N LYS A 197 0.04 4.04 -23.27
CA LYS A 197 0.93 3.53 -22.23
C LYS A 197 0.18 2.84 -21.08
N ALA A 198 -0.94 3.43 -20.65
CA ALA A 198 -1.80 2.82 -19.63
C ALA A 198 -2.32 1.44 -20.08
N ALA A 199 -2.79 1.33 -21.33
CA ALA A 199 -3.27 0.07 -21.90
C ALA A 199 -2.15 -0.99 -22.02
N GLU A 200 -0.93 -0.59 -22.38
CA GLU A 200 0.22 -1.50 -22.43
C GLU A 200 0.57 -2.06 -21.04
N LEU A 201 0.77 -1.19 -20.05
CA LEU A 201 1.11 -1.60 -18.69
C LEU A 201 -0.01 -2.41 -18.06
N ALA A 202 -1.28 -2.08 -18.35
CA ALA A 202 -2.42 -2.84 -17.85
C ALA A 202 -2.43 -4.28 -18.37
N ARG A 203 -2.12 -4.52 -19.65
CA ARG A 203 -2.00 -5.88 -20.21
C ARG A 203 -0.88 -6.67 -19.53
N LYS A 204 0.28 -6.05 -19.33
CA LYS A 204 1.43 -6.69 -18.66
C LYS A 204 1.13 -7.04 -17.20
N ALA A 205 0.52 -6.12 -16.46
CA ALA A 205 0.20 -6.31 -15.05
C ALA A 205 -0.90 -7.34 -14.83
N SER A 206 -1.99 -7.29 -15.61
CA SER A 206 -3.09 -8.26 -15.52
C SER A 206 -2.67 -9.66 -15.99
N GLY A 207 -1.79 -9.75 -17.00
CA GLY A 207 -1.27 -11.00 -17.55
C GLY A 207 -0.55 -11.90 -16.55
N VAL A 208 -0.13 -11.37 -15.39
CA VAL A 208 0.45 -12.19 -14.32
C VAL A 208 -0.52 -13.28 -13.86
N SER A 209 -1.81 -12.98 -13.80
CA SER A 209 -2.84 -13.87 -13.26
C SER A 209 -4.07 -14.07 -14.15
N HIS A 210 -4.33 -13.18 -15.09
CA HIS A 210 -5.57 -13.14 -15.87
C HIS A 210 -5.32 -13.04 -17.37
N ASP A 211 -6.34 -13.40 -18.14
CA ASP A 211 -6.32 -13.42 -19.61
C ASP A 211 -7.76 -13.24 -20.14
N GLY A 212 -7.93 -13.07 -21.45
CA GLY A 212 -9.24 -12.90 -22.09
C GLY A 212 -9.99 -11.64 -21.67
N GLU A 213 -11.29 -11.76 -21.37
CA GLU A 213 -12.15 -10.61 -21.05
C GLU A 213 -11.72 -9.86 -19.78
N ALA A 214 -11.08 -10.54 -18.83
CA ALA A 214 -10.57 -9.88 -17.63
C ALA A 214 -9.43 -8.90 -17.94
N MET A 215 -8.57 -9.24 -18.89
CA MET A 215 -7.53 -8.32 -19.36
C MET A 215 -8.14 -7.13 -20.10
N HIS A 216 -9.21 -7.32 -20.88
CA HIS A 216 -9.91 -6.22 -21.54
C HIS A 216 -10.54 -5.27 -20.54
N ALA A 217 -11.19 -5.78 -19.50
CA ALA A 217 -11.75 -4.97 -18.42
C ALA A 217 -10.67 -4.13 -17.71
N ALA A 218 -9.52 -4.73 -17.39
CA ALA A 218 -8.40 -4.03 -16.77
C ALA A 218 -7.86 -2.88 -17.66
N VAL A 219 -7.73 -3.13 -18.97
CA VAL A 219 -7.33 -2.09 -19.94
C VAL A 219 -8.32 -0.94 -19.96
N VAL A 220 -9.63 -1.23 -19.95
CA VAL A 220 -10.67 -0.19 -19.94
C VAL A 220 -10.52 0.71 -18.73
N VAL A 221 -10.44 0.14 -17.52
CA VAL A 221 -10.28 0.91 -16.28
C VAL A 221 -9.02 1.78 -16.32
N ALA A 222 -7.86 1.19 -16.63
CA ALA A 222 -6.59 1.92 -16.67
C ALA A 222 -6.58 3.08 -17.68
N VAL A 223 -7.19 2.88 -18.85
CA VAL A 223 -7.32 3.92 -19.88
C VAL A 223 -8.24 5.04 -19.41
N MET A 224 -9.41 4.71 -18.85
CA MET A 224 -10.33 5.72 -18.33
C MET A 224 -9.67 6.60 -17.28
N GLU A 225 -8.95 6.00 -16.33
CA GLU A 225 -8.24 6.73 -15.29
C GLU A 225 -7.09 7.58 -15.82
N SER A 226 -6.29 7.04 -16.75
CA SER A 226 -5.23 7.78 -17.43
C SER A 226 -5.77 9.04 -18.11
N VAL A 227 -6.88 8.93 -18.83
CA VAL A 227 -7.51 10.06 -19.52
C VAL A 227 -8.23 11.00 -18.54
N ALA A 228 -8.70 10.49 -17.41
CA ALA A 228 -9.37 11.30 -16.39
C ALA A 228 -8.48 12.42 -15.83
N PHE A 229 -7.16 12.37 -15.98
CA PHE A 229 -6.27 13.50 -15.65
C PHE A 229 -6.47 14.73 -16.56
N VAL A 230 -7.05 14.54 -17.74
CA VAL A 230 -7.24 15.56 -18.79
C VAL A 230 -8.72 15.84 -19.02
N VAL A 231 -9.52 14.81 -19.23
CA VAL A 231 -10.95 14.90 -19.59
C VAL A 231 -11.79 14.43 -18.41
N LYS A 232 -12.81 15.21 -18.03
CA LYS A 232 -13.69 14.89 -16.89
C LYS A 232 -15.08 14.40 -17.30
N ASP A 233 -15.39 14.42 -18.60
CA ASP A 233 -16.67 13.96 -19.13
C ASP A 233 -16.72 12.42 -19.18
N MET A 234 -17.61 11.82 -18.38
CA MET A 234 -17.68 10.36 -18.21
C MET A 234 -18.05 9.62 -19.51
N GLU A 235 -18.96 10.16 -20.33
CA GLU A 235 -19.33 9.52 -21.60
C GLU A 235 -18.14 9.47 -22.56
N THR A 236 -17.32 10.52 -22.61
CA THR A 236 -16.07 10.54 -23.37
C THR A 236 -15.07 9.50 -22.86
N LEU A 237 -14.92 9.35 -21.54
CA LEU A 237 -14.04 8.34 -20.94
C LEU A 237 -14.49 6.92 -21.33
N LEU A 238 -15.79 6.64 -21.21
CA LEU A 238 -16.40 5.37 -21.59
C LEU A 238 -16.23 5.06 -23.08
N ASP A 239 -16.43 6.03 -23.96
CA ASP A 239 -16.24 5.85 -25.41
C ASP A 239 -14.77 5.60 -25.76
N LEU A 240 -13.85 6.40 -25.21
CA LEU A 240 -12.44 6.35 -25.57
C LEU A 240 -11.80 5.02 -25.15
N ALA A 241 -12.12 4.51 -23.96
CA ALA A 241 -11.55 3.27 -23.48
C ALA A 241 -11.84 2.08 -24.40
N MET A 242 -12.98 2.09 -25.09
CA MET A 242 -13.35 1.04 -26.06
C MET A 242 -12.43 0.99 -27.28
N LEU A 243 -11.66 2.04 -27.55
CA LEU A 243 -10.68 2.05 -28.64
C LEU A 243 -9.47 1.13 -28.38
N TYR A 244 -9.24 0.73 -27.13
CA TYR A 244 -8.05 -0.03 -26.70
C TYR A 244 -8.28 -1.53 -26.51
N ILE A 245 -9.48 -2.01 -26.84
CA ILE A 245 -9.89 -3.43 -26.77
C ILE A 245 -10.56 -3.87 -28.09
N PRO A 246 -10.68 -5.19 -28.36
CA PRO A 246 -11.38 -5.69 -29.54
C PRO A 246 -12.86 -5.27 -29.56
N LYS A 247 -13.36 -4.81 -30.72
CA LYS A 247 -14.74 -4.28 -30.87
C LYS A 247 -15.83 -5.33 -30.64
N ASP A 248 -15.48 -6.59 -30.88
CA ASP A 248 -16.29 -7.80 -30.74
C ASP A 248 -16.09 -8.51 -29.40
N SER A 249 -15.24 -7.98 -28.50
CA SER A 249 -15.13 -8.49 -27.13
C SER A 249 -16.44 -8.34 -26.36
N LEU A 250 -16.64 -9.21 -25.38
CA LEU A 250 -17.82 -9.19 -24.54
C LEU A 250 -17.87 -7.93 -23.67
N ILE A 251 -16.73 -7.46 -23.18
CA ILE A 251 -16.63 -6.15 -22.49
C ILE A 251 -17.13 -5.03 -23.39
N ALA A 252 -16.71 -4.96 -24.66
CA ALA A 252 -17.18 -3.92 -25.59
C ALA A 252 -18.69 -4.02 -25.86
N GLN A 253 -19.24 -5.23 -25.92
CA GLN A 253 -20.69 -5.44 -26.06
C GLN A 253 -21.46 -4.99 -24.81
N LEU A 254 -20.99 -5.38 -23.63
CA LEU A 254 -21.54 -5.01 -22.34
C LEU A 254 -21.60 -3.48 -22.17
N HIS A 255 -20.57 -2.75 -22.59
CA HIS A 255 -20.57 -1.28 -22.52
C HIS A 255 -21.69 -0.68 -23.38
N ARG A 256 -21.89 -1.19 -24.61
CA ARG A 256 -22.96 -0.73 -25.49
C ARG A 256 -24.34 -1.00 -24.88
N ASP A 257 -24.56 -2.23 -24.42
CA ASP A 257 -25.84 -2.67 -23.88
C ASP A 257 -26.21 -1.89 -22.62
N VAL A 258 -25.33 -1.85 -21.62
CA VAL A 258 -25.61 -1.21 -20.34
C VAL A 258 -25.85 0.29 -20.52
N ARG A 259 -25.01 0.99 -21.30
CA ARG A 259 -25.18 2.44 -21.53
C ARG A 259 -26.46 2.75 -22.30
N GLN A 260 -26.86 1.88 -23.23
CA GLN A 260 -28.15 2.01 -23.90
C GLN A 260 -29.30 1.82 -22.91
N TRP A 261 -29.26 0.78 -22.08
CA TRP A 261 -30.29 0.53 -21.08
C TRP A 261 -30.39 1.64 -20.04
N CYS A 262 -29.27 2.20 -19.58
CA CYS A 262 -29.28 3.35 -18.67
C CYS A 262 -30.11 4.52 -19.25
N LYS A 263 -29.97 4.78 -20.57
CA LYS A 263 -30.71 5.83 -21.29
C LYS A 263 -32.19 5.49 -21.48
N GLU A 264 -32.50 4.23 -21.77
CA GLU A 264 -33.88 3.75 -21.99
C GLU A 264 -34.67 3.67 -20.69
N ASP A 265 -34.08 3.11 -19.64
CA ASP A 265 -34.76 2.76 -18.40
C ASP A 265 -34.89 3.97 -17.46
N GLY A 266 -33.90 4.85 -17.42
CA GLY A 266 -33.85 5.99 -16.49
C GLY A 266 -33.91 5.59 -15.00
N ASN A 267 -33.77 4.30 -14.70
CA ASN A 267 -33.84 3.72 -13.37
C ASN A 267 -32.85 2.55 -13.27
N TRP A 268 -31.82 2.72 -12.44
CA TRP A 268 -30.74 1.75 -12.31
C TRP A 268 -31.21 0.38 -11.81
N HIS A 269 -32.33 0.27 -11.09
CA HIS A 269 -32.88 -1.03 -10.69
C HIS A 269 -33.34 -1.85 -11.90
N LEU A 270 -33.97 -1.21 -12.90
CA LEU A 270 -34.40 -1.86 -14.13
C LEU A 270 -33.20 -2.26 -14.99
N THR A 271 -32.18 -1.40 -15.07
CA THR A 271 -30.93 -1.72 -15.76
C THR A 271 -30.21 -2.87 -15.08
N TYR A 272 -30.16 -2.90 -13.75
CA TYR A 272 -29.62 -4.03 -13.00
C TYR A 272 -30.38 -5.32 -13.33
N ASP A 273 -31.71 -5.30 -13.42
CA ASP A 273 -32.48 -6.51 -13.74
C ASP A 273 -32.09 -7.07 -15.11
N ARG A 274 -31.90 -6.20 -16.11
CA ARG A 274 -31.37 -6.57 -17.44
C ARG A 274 -29.93 -7.10 -17.37
N ILE A 275 -29.06 -6.46 -16.57
CA ILE A 275 -27.69 -6.95 -16.33
C ILE A 275 -27.72 -8.31 -15.68
N ASN A 276 -28.53 -8.52 -14.65
CA ASN A 276 -28.65 -9.79 -13.97
C ASN A 276 -29.13 -10.87 -14.95
N GLU A 277 -30.14 -10.59 -15.77
CA GLU A 277 -30.66 -11.54 -16.77
C GLU A 277 -29.64 -11.89 -17.87
N LYS A 278 -28.94 -10.90 -18.45
CA LYS A 278 -28.05 -11.12 -19.60
C LYS A 278 -26.59 -11.42 -19.23
N TYR A 279 -26.14 -10.90 -18.09
CA TYR A 279 -24.74 -10.88 -17.67
C TYR A 279 -24.53 -11.33 -16.22
N GLY A 280 -25.56 -11.77 -15.49
CA GLY A 280 -25.46 -12.11 -14.07
C GLY A 280 -24.55 -13.30 -13.76
N TYR A 281 -24.22 -13.46 -12.47
CA TYR A 281 -23.32 -14.52 -11.99
C TYR A 281 -23.76 -15.93 -12.40
N HIS A 282 -25.06 -16.17 -12.56
CA HIS A 282 -25.60 -17.48 -12.95
C HIS A 282 -25.24 -17.92 -14.38
N ILE A 283 -24.64 -17.04 -15.19
CA ILE A 283 -24.22 -17.30 -16.57
C ILE A 283 -22.77 -17.78 -16.63
N TYR A 284 -21.94 -17.36 -15.67
CA TYR A 284 -20.50 -17.57 -15.68
C TYR A 284 -20.07 -18.50 -14.54
N GLY A 285 -18.93 -19.17 -14.72
CA GLY A 285 -18.32 -19.96 -13.64
C GLY A 285 -17.41 -19.12 -12.74
N GLY A 286 -17.01 -19.71 -11.61
CA GLY A 286 -16.14 -19.06 -10.61
C GLY A 286 -16.95 -18.34 -9.53
N ASN A 287 -16.26 -17.53 -8.71
CA ASN A 287 -16.88 -16.84 -7.57
C ASN A 287 -17.26 -15.39 -7.89
N CYS A 288 -16.43 -14.73 -8.69
CA CYS A 288 -16.46 -13.29 -8.94
C CYS A 288 -16.05 -13.01 -10.39
N HIS A 289 -16.84 -13.51 -11.34
CA HIS A 289 -16.53 -13.36 -12.77
C HIS A 289 -16.52 -11.88 -13.20
N VAL A 290 -15.58 -11.51 -14.09
CA VAL A 290 -15.36 -10.09 -14.45
C VAL A 290 -16.57 -9.42 -15.11
N ILE A 291 -17.30 -10.14 -15.97
CA ILE A 291 -18.37 -9.58 -16.81
C ILE A 291 -19.50 -8.92 -15.98
N PRO A 292 -20.22 -9.65 -15.09
CA PRO A 292 -21.27 -9.05 -14.27
C PRO A 292 -20.77 -7.86 -13.43
N ASN A 293 -19.60 -8.00 -12.81
CA ASN A 293 -19.00 -6.97 -11.98
C ASN A 293 -18.68 -5.69 -12.79
N HIS A 294 -18.04 -5.84 -13.96
CA HIS A 294 -17.77 -4.72 -14.86
C HIS A 294 -19.05 -4.05 -15.36
N ALA A 295 -20.14 -4.81 -15.56
CA ALA A 295 -21.44 -4.27 -15.95
C ALA A 295 -22.00 -3.30 -14.89
N LEU A 296 -21.88 -3.66 -13.60
CA LEU A 296 -22.31 -2.81 -12.49
C LEU A 296 -21.52 -1.51 -12.42
N MET A 297 -20.22 -1.55 -12.71
CA MET A 297 -19.37 -0.36 -12.76
C MET A 297 -19.81 0.59 -13.88
N VAL A 298 -20.04 0.06 -15.09
CA VAL A 298 -20.56 0.85 -16.23
C VAL A 298 -21.91 1.46 -15.89
N MET A 299 -22.81 0.70 -15.26
CA MET A 299 -24.12 1.22 -14.81
C MET A 299 -23.94 2.38 -13.82
N ALA A 300 -23.09 2.22 -12.80
CA ALA A 300 -22.86 3.26 -11.80
C ALA A 300 -22.29 4.56 -12.42
N TRP A 301 -21.31 4.45 -13.31
CA TRP A 301 -20.74 5.59 -14.02
C TRP A 301 -21.74 6.29 -14.93
N SER A 302 -22.60 5.54 -15.63
CA SER A 302 -23.63 6.11 -16.51
C SER A 302 -24.74 6.83 -15.75
N TYR A 303 -25.15 6.34 -14.57
CA TYR A 303 -26.19 6.98 -13.76
C TYR A 303 -25.69 8.13 -12.89
N ALA A 304 -24.40 8.14 -12.55
CA ALA A 304 -23.80 9.13 -11.68
C ALA A 304 -22.44 9.64 -12.24
N PRO A 305 -22.43 10.26 -13.43
CA PRO A 305 -21.20 10.60 -14.15
C PRO A 305 -20.32 11.65 -13.43
N ASP A 306 -20.90 12.44 -12.53
CA ASP A 306 -20.21 13.52 -11.80
C ASP A 306 -20.60 13.60 -10.32
N ASP A 307 -21.16 12.52 -9.76
CA ASP A 307 -21.60 12.42 -8.36
C ASP A 307 -20.95 11.22 -7.66
N PHE A 308 -19.92 11.50 -6.86
CA PHE A 308 -19.17 10.47 -6.13
C PHE A 308 -20.07 9.69 -5.17
N ARG A 309 -20.91 10.36 -4.38
CA ARG A 309 -21.77 9.69 -3.39
C ARG A 309 -22.81 8.81 -4.08
N LEU A 310 -23.44 9.31 -5.15
CA LEU A 310 -24.47 8.55 -5.85
C LEU A 310 -23.88 7.34 -6.59
N SER A 311 -22.74 7.49 -7.28
CA SER A 311 -22.07 6.36 -7.94
C SER A 311 -21.67 5.27 -6.94
N GLN A 312 -21.11 5.65 -5.78
CA GLN A 312 -20.83 4.74 -4.68
C GLN A 312 -22.09 4.07 -4.16
N ALA A 313 -23.18 4.81 -3.97
CA ALA A 313 -24.41 4.23 -3.45
C ALA A 313 -25.08 3.25 -4.44
N ILE A 314 -25.04 3.54 -5.74
CA ILE A 314 -25.54 2.64 -6.79
C ILE A 314 -24.73 1.34 -6.81
N VAL A 315 -23.40 1.43 -6.93
CA VAL A 315 -22.55 0.24 -7.08
C VAL A 315 -22.55 -0.63 -5.83
N ASN A 316 -22.57 -0.03 -4.63
CA ASN A 316 -22.66 -0.78 -3.38
C ASN A 316 -24.03 -1.44 -3.19
N THR A 317 -25.13 -0.75 -3.54
CA THR A 317 -26.48 -1.32 -3.40
C THR A 317 -26.72 -2.44 -4.41
N ALA A 318 -26.08 -2.39 -5.57
CA ALA A 318 -26.18 -3.44 -6.59
C ALA A 318 -25.64 -4.80 -6.12
N GLY A 319 -24.75 -4.84 -5.13
CA GLY A 319 -24.29 -6.08 -4.51
C GLY A 319 -23.21 -6.81 -5.32
N TRP A 320 -23.16 -8.14 -5.16
CA TRP A 320 -22.08 -9.02 -5.63
C TRP A 320 -20.74 -8.67 -4.98
N ASP A 321 -19.70 -8.41 -5.76
CA ASP A 321 -18.34 -8.18 -5.27
C ASP A 321 -18.14 -6.68 -4.99
N THR A 322 -18.60 -6.24 -3.81
CA THR A 322 -18.92 -4.83 -3.56
C THR A 322 -17.73 -3.97 -3.24
N ASP A 323 -16.74 -4.47 -2.50
CA ASP A 323 -15.49 -3.74 -2.23
C ASP A 323 -14.79 -3.38 -3.53
N CYS A 324 -14.63 -4.34 -4.46
CA CYS A 324 -13.90 -4.11 -5.68
C CYS A 324 -14.61 -3.28 -6.74
N ASN A 325 -15.91 -3.52 -6.94
CA ASN A 325 -16.70 -2.69 -7.84
C ASN A 325 -16.73 -1.24 -7.33
N ALA A 326 -16.91 -1.05 -6.02
CA ALA A 326 -16.88 0.27 -5.40
C ALA A 326 -15.48 0.90 -5.45
N ALA A 327 -14.41 0.11 -5.32
CA ALA A 327 -13.03 0.57 -5.40
C ALA A 327 -12.71 1.19 -6.77
N ASN A 328 -12.92 0.45 -7.86
CA ASN A 328 -12.62 0.95 -9.20
C ASN A 328 -13.53 2.12 -9.58
N VAL A 329 -14.84 2.06 -9.23
CA VAL A 329 -15.75 3.20 -9.42
C VAL A 329 -15.24 4.41 -8.63
N GLY A 330 -14.82 4.20 -7.38
CA GLY A 330 -14.31 5.25 -6.50
C GLY A 330 -13.03 5.88 -7.02
N CYS A 331 -12.09 5.10 -7.53
CA CYS A 331 -10.83 5.61 -8.08
C CYS A 331 -11.09 6.55 -9.27
N LEU A 332 -11.83 6.07 -10.27
CA LEU A 332 -12.17 6.87 -11.44
C LEU A 332 -12.98 8.12 -11.06
N MET A 333 -13.99 7.96 -10.21
CA MET A 333 -14.82 9.10 -9.77
C MET A 333 -14.00 10.11 -8.98
N GLY A 334 -13.03 9.66 -8.17
CA GLY A 334 -12.07 10.54 -7.48
C GLY A 334 -11.27 11.40 -8.47
N LEU A 335 -10.79 10.81 -9.56
CA LEU A 335 -10.11 11.55 -10.64
C LEU A 335 -11.04 12.53 -11.38
N VAL A 336 -12.30 12.13 -11.59
CA VAL A 336 -13.31 12.94 -12.30
C VAL A 336 -13.76 14.14 -11.46
N VAL A 337 -14.17 13.93 -10.21
CA VAL A 337 -14.74 15.00 -9.37
C VAL A 337 -13.69 15.77 -8.56
N GLY A 338 -12.51 15.17 -8.32
CA GLY A 338 -11.45 15.70 -7.47
C GLY A 338 -11.68 15.45 -5.97
N ALA A 339 -10.60 15.47 -5.18
CA ALA A 339 -10.65 15.14 -3.75
C ALA A 339 -11.64 15.98 -2.94
N GLU A 340 -11.80 17.26 -3.30
CA GLU A 340 -12.71 18.22 -2.65
C GLU A 340 -14.18 17.78 -2.71
N ARG A 341 -14.57 17.04 -3.76
CA ARG A 341 -15.96 16.64 -4.00
C ARG A 341 -16.28 15.23 -3.54
N ILE A 342 -15.29 14.45 -3.09
CA ILE A 342 -15.49 13.11 -2.54
C ILE A 342 -16.41 13.18 -1.31
N SER A 343 -16.15 14.14 -0.41
CA SER A 343 -16.93 14.32 0.83
C SER A 343 -17.96 15.45 0.78
N GLU A 344 -18.33 15.95 -0.40
CA GLU A 344 -19.26 17.09 -0.54
C GLU A 344 -20.64 16.83 0.07
N LYS A 345 -21.13 15.58 -0.04
CA LYS A 345 -22.48 15.18 0.38
C LYS A 345 -22.52 14.26 1.60
N TYR A 346 -21.40 13.60 1.91
CA TYR A 346 -21.24 12.70 3.05
C TYR A 346 -19.76 12.65 3.45
N ASP A 347 -19.47 12.69 4.74
CA ASP A 347 -18.09 12.66 5.22
C ASP A 347 -17.50 11.25 5.16
N PHE A 348 -16.82 10.95 4.04
CA PHE A 348 -16.13 9.68 3.84
C PHE A 348 -14.73 9.65 4.47
N VAL A 349 -14.11 10.80 4.72
CA VAL A 349 -12.68 10.88 5.01
C VAL A 349 -12.40 10.89 6.50
N THR A 350 -13.12 11.68 7.30
CA THR A 350 -12.86 11.78 8.76
C THR A 350 -12.94 10.42 9.46
N PRO A 351 -13.93 9.54 9.17
CA PRO A 351 -14.05 8.25 9.89
C PRO A 351 -12.84 7.32 9.72
N MET A 352 -12.25 7.28 8.52
CA MET A 352 -11.11 6.42 8.20
C MET A 352 -9.76 7.14 8.27
N ALA A 353 -9.78 8.47 8.30
CA ALA A 353 -8.65 9.38 8.40
C ALA A 353 -7.58 9.23 7.30
N GLY A 354 -7.98 8.75 6.12
CA GLY A 354 -7.07 8.41 5.03
C GLY A 354 -6.21 7.16 5.30
N ARG A 355 -6.42 6.42 6.39
CA ARG A 355 -5.53 5.32 6.83
C ARG A 355 -5.65 4.09 5.93
N ILE A 356 -4.51 3.43 5.75
CA ILE A 356 -4.35 2.20 4.97
C ILE A 356 -3.53 1.21 5.79
N ILE A 357 -3.97 -0.05 5.79
CA ILE A 357 -3.19 -1.18 6.29
C ILE A 357 -2.72 -1.97 5.07
N LEU A 358 -1.40 -2.05 4.85
CA LEU A 358 -0.80 -2.60 3.63
C LEU A 358 0.13 -3.80 3.97
N PRO A 359 -0.42 -4.99 4.25
CA PRO A 359 0.39 -6.14 4.63
C PRO A 359 1.13 -6.70 3.42
N THR A 360 2.47 -6.68 3.46
CA THR A 360 3.33 -7.30 2.43
C THR A 360 4.60 -7.87 3.08
N ALA A 361 5.46 -8.52 2.30
CA ALA A 361 6.80 -8.89 2.73
C ALA A 361 7.74 -7.68 2.93
N ASP A 362 7.35 -6.48 2.53
CA ASP A 362 8.06 -5.23 2.83
C ASP A 362 7.29 -4.45 3.91
N GLY A 363 7.91 -4.33 5.09
CA GLY A 363 7.29 -3.71 6.27
C GLY A 363 7.10 -2.19 6.19
N THR A 364 7.66 -1.52 5.17
CA THR A 364 7.75 -0.05 5.09
C THR A 364 6.41 0.68 5.14
N TYR A 365 5.39 0.12 4.50
CA TYR A 365 4.07 0.76 4.36
C TYR A 365 2.97 0.03 5.15
N SER A 366 3.34 -0.86 6.07
CA SER A 366 2.40 -1.73 6.82
C SER A 366 1.23 -0.97 7.46
N ALA A 367 1.52 0.16 8.08
CA ALA A 367 0.54 1.18 8.45
C ALA A 367 0.90 2.47 7.71
N THR A 368 -0.03 2.99 6.91
CA THR A 368 0.21 4.16 6.07
C THR A 368 -1.12 4.88 5.79
N ASP A 369 -1.13 5.76 4.80
CA ASP A 369 -2.24 6.63 4.49
C ASP A 369 -2.26 6.98 2.99
N CYS A 370 -3.40 7.48 2.52
CA CYS A 370 -3.61 7.84 1.12
C CYS A 370 -2.60 8.87 0.62
N TRP A 371 -2.16 9.83 1.44
CA TRP A 371 -1.25 10.90 1.04
C TRP A 371 0.18 10.39 0.81
N THR A 372 0.66 9.54 1.71
CA THR A 372 1.94 8.84 1.56
C THR A 372 1.94 7.98 0.30
N MET A 373 0.91 7.16 0.11
CA MET A 373 0.83 6.24 -1.03
C MET A 373 0.65 6.95 -2.37
N SER A 374 -0.03 8.10 -2.37
CA SER A 374 -0.11 8.96 -3.56
C SER A 374 1.23 9.60 -3.90
N GLY A 375 2.07 9.91 -2.90
CA GLY A 375 3.44 10.37 -3.12
C GLY A 375 4.30 9.29 -3.78
N LEU A 376 4.23 8.05 -3.27
CA LEU A 376 4.88 6.88 -3.89
C LEU A 376 4.42 6.71 -5.34
N LEU A 377 3.11 6.67 -5.56
CA LEU A 377 2.55 6.41 -6.88
C LEU A 377 2.87 7.53 -7.88
N ALA A 378 2.79 8.79 -7.46
CA ALA A 378 3.19 9.93 -8.29
C ALA A 378 4.69 9.88 -8.63
N ARG A 379 5.55 9.45 -7.70
CA ARG A 379 6.99 9.27 -7.98
C ARG A 379 7.23 8.21 -9.04
N ILE A 380 6.53 7.08 -8.96
CA ILE A 380 6.57 6.01 -9.98
C ILE A 380 6.10 6.55 -11.33
N GLY A 381 4.96 7.26 -11.36
CA GLY A 381 4.40 7.87 -12.56
C GLY A 381 5.34 8.88 -13.20
N CYS A 382 6.01 9.73 -12.42
CA CYS A 382 7.05 10.64 -12.95
C CYS A 382 8.15 9.87 -13.70
N GLY A 383 8.59 8.71 -13.18
CA GLY A 383 9.55 7.84 -13.85
C GLY A 383 9.01 7.22 -15.14
N VAL A 384 7.74 6.79 -15.15
CA VAL A 384 7.06 6.27 -16.35
C VAL A 384 6.93 7.34 -17.44
N MET A 385 6.64 8.58 -17.05
CA MET A 385 6.45 9.72 -17.95
C MET A 385 7.75 10.43 -18.33
N GLY A 386 8.89 10.01 -17.77
CA GLY A 386 10.19 10.66 -18.00
C GLY A 386 10.26 12.09 -17.46
N TRP A 387 9.38 12.46 -16.53
CA TRP A 387 9.44 13.75 -15.88
C TRP A 387 10.60 13.76 -14.90
N LYS A 388 11.34 14.88 -14.87
CA LYS A 388 12.30 15.11 -13.80
C LYS A 388 11.53 15.04 -12.50
N GLN A 389 11.89 14.07 -11.65
CA GLN A 389 11.47 14.12 -10.26
C GLN A 389 11.97 15.46 -9.72
N ASP A 390 11.10 16.22 -9.06
CA ASP A 390 11.57 17.39 -8.35
C ASP A 390 12.61 16.88 -7.35
N ASP A 391 13.80 17.49 -7.33
CA ASP A 391 14.91 17.15 -6.42
C ASP A 391 14.52 17.32 -4.92
N ALA A 392 13.26 17.70 -4.66
CA ALA A 392 12.66 18.04 -3.40
C ALA A 392 11.43 17.16 -3.08
N MET A 393 11.47 15.84 -3.29
CA MET A 393 10.84 14.99 -2.27
C MET A 393 11.68 15.23 -1.02
N PRO A 394 11.18 15.96 -0.01
CA PRO A 394 12.03 16.35 1.10
C PRO A 394 12.54 15.08 1.78
N ASP A 395 13.73 15.16 2.36
CA ASP A 395 14.24 14.18 3.33
C ASP A 395 13.37 14.20 4.62
N GLN A 396 12.08 13.95 4.49
CA GLN A 396 11.05 14.06 5.50
C GLN A 396 10.14 12.84 5.39
N TRP A 397 9.66 12.35 6.52
CA TRP A 397 8.65 11.29 6.53
C TRP A 397 7.36 11.77 5.89
N MET A 398 6.92 12.99 6.20
CA MET A 398 5.69 13.54 5.64
C MET A 398 5.78 15.06 5.54
N SER A 399 5.52 15.60 4.33
CA SER A 399 5.09 16.98 4.18
C SER A 399 3.58 17.03 4.32
N CYS A 400 3.09 17.93 5.17
CA CYS A 400 1.69 18.10 5.52
C CYS A 400 1.02 19.22 4.70
N GLU A 401 1.58 19.55 3.53
CA GLU A 401 0.94 20.40 2.50
C GLU A 401 -0.35 19.73 2.07
N ASN A 402 -1.50 20.18 2.57
CA ASN A 402 -2.75 19.48 2.28
C ASN A 402 -3.99 20.35 2.47
N LEU A 403 -5.00 20.04 1.65
CA LEU A 403 -6.34 20.60 1.51
C LEU A 403 -7.25 20.35 2.74
N GLY A 404 -6.68 20.23 3.95
CA GLY A 404 -7.44 20.00 5.18
C GLY A 404 -7.84 18.55 5.46
N LEU A 405 -7.01 17.59 5.06
CA LEU A 405 -7.30 16.17 5.23
C LEU A 405 -6.42 15.53 6.31
N PRO A 406 -6.93 14.54 7.06
CA PRO A 406 -6.34 14.06 8.31
C PRO A 406 -5.00 13.31 8.19
N MET A 407 -4.53 12.93 7.00
CA MET A 407 -3.20 12.28 6.78
C MET A 407 -2.83 11.18 7.79
N GLY A 408 -3.80 10.34 8.14
CA GLY A 408 -3.65 9.26 9.12
C GLY A 408 -3.90 9.66 10.58
N PHE A 409 -3.87 10.95 10.91
CA PHE A 409 -4.16 11.44 12.26
C PHE A 409 -5.64 11.33 12.61
N GLN A 410 -5.91 10.92 13.84
CA GLN A 410 -7.23 10.91 14.42
C GLN A 410 -7.21 11.66 15.75
N PRO A 411 -8.26 12.46 16.05
CA PRO A 411 -8.45 13.00 17.39
C PRO A 411 -8.64 11.85 18.40
N GLU A 412 -8.03 11.97 19.56
CA GLU A 412 -8.34 11.11 20.70
C GLU A 412 -9.51 11.71 21.48
N THR A 413 -10.58 10.94 21.67
CA THR A 413 -11.71 11.32 22.51
C THR A 413 -11.34 11.09 23.98
N PHE A 414 -11.36 12.16 24.78
CA PHE A 414 -11.23 12.06 26.23
C PHE A 414 -12.61 11.83 26.85
N ASP A 415 -12.72 10.86 27.77
CA ASP A 415 -13.97 10.58 28.49
C ASP A 415 -14.38 11.69 29.49
N ALA A 416 -13.62 12.79 29.60
CA ALA A 416 -13.90 13.87 30.55
C ALA A 416 -13.64 15.28 29.96
N GLU A 417 -14.64 16.16 30.14
CA GLU A 417 -14.71 17.59 29.77
C GLU A 417 -14.71 17.92 28.25
N PRO A 418 -15.39 19.00 27.79
CA PRO A 418 -15.67 19.25 26.37
C PRO A 418 -14.47 19.88 25.66
N THR A 419 -13.33 19.20 25.65
CA THR A 419 -12.26 19.54 24.70
C THR A 419 -12.59 18.92 23.35
N THR A 420 -12.49 19.70 22.28
CA THR A 420 -12.73 19.19 20.92
C THR A 420 -11.47 19.39 20.08
N LEU A 421 -11.17 18.39 19.24
CA LEU A 421 -10.13 18.48 18.22
C LEU A 421 -10.74 18.11 16.88
N ALA A 422 -10.59 19.00 15.92
CA ALA A 422 -10.92 18.75 14.53
C ALA A 422 -9.70 19.02 13.65
N LEU A 423 -9.47 18.15 12.66
CA LEU A 423 -8.43 18.37 11.67
C LEU A 423 -9.02 19.23 10.55
N VAL A 424 -8.35 20.35 10.26
CA VAL A 424 -8.83 21.39 9.36
C VAL A 424 -7.71 21.87 8.43
N PRO A 425 -8.02 22.51 7.28
CA PRO A 425 -7.01 23.23 6.53
C PRO A 425 -6.52 24.45 7.31
N GLY A 426 -5.20 24.56 7.48
CA GLY A 426 -4.54 25.71 8.06
C GLY A 426 -4.49 26.90 7.10
N SER A 427 -4.39 28.11 7.66
CA SER A 427 -4.33 29.36 6.88
C SER A 427 -3.06 29.48 6.02
N ASP A 428 -2.03 28.69 6.33
CA ASP A 428 -0.76 28.58 5.61
C ASP A 428 -0.76 27.48 4.54
N GLY A 429 -1.89 26.77 4.34
CA GLY A 429 -2.02 25.70 3.35
C GLY A 429 -1.55 24.32 3.83
N PHE A 430 -1.25 24.18 5.12
CA PHE A 430 -0.88 22.91 5.75
C PHE A 430 -2.02 22.39 6.64
N MET A 431 -1.97 21.12 7.03
CA MET A 431 -2.93 20.57 8.00
C MET A 431 -2.80 21.26 9.36
N ALA A 432 -3.93 21.54 10.00
CA ALA A 432 -3.98 22.07 11.35
C ALA A 432 -4.96 21.29 12.24
N ALA A 433 -4.64 21.20 13.52
CA ALA A 433 -5.57 20.80 14.56
C ALA A 433 -6.26 22.05 15.12
N ARG A 434 -7.58 22.16 14.89
CA ARG A 434 -8.42 23.12 15.60
C ARG A 434 -8.73 22.55 16.98
N CYS A 435 -8.25 23.24 18.01
CA CYS A 435 -8.40 22.85 19.41
C CYS A 435 -9.38 23.79 20.10
N GLU A 436 -10.29 23.25 20.89
CA GLU A 436 -11.18 24.01 21.77
C GLU A 436 -11.03 23.52 23.22
N PHE A 437 -10.81 24.44 24.15
CA PHE A 437 -10.57 24.16 25.56
C PHE A 437 -11.60 24.87 26.46
N PRO A 438 -12.09 24.20 27.52
CA PRO A 438 -12.95 24.84 28.53
C PRO A 438 -12.16 25.91 29.30
N SER A 439 -12.87 26.78 30.04
CA SER A 439 -12.27 27.93 30.74
C SER A 439 -11.12 27.56 31.70
N CYS A 440 -11.13 26.35 32.27
CA CYS A 440 -10.09 25.81 33.14
C CYS A 440 -8.85 25.26 32.39
N GLY A 441 -8.82 25.33 31.05
CA GLY A 441 -7.78 24.72 30.23
C GLY A 441 -8.00 23.22 30.02
N GLY A 442 -7.02 22.55 29.40
CA GLY A 442 -7.09 21.13 29.13
C GLY A 442 -5.99 20.63 28.20
N ALA A 443 -6.14 19.39 27.73
CA ALA A 443 -5.27 18.77 26.75
C ALA A 443 -6.10 18.11 25.66
N VAL A 444 -5.66 18.23 24.41
CA VAL A 444 -6.18 17.46 23.28
C VAL A 444 -5.04 16.69 22.63
N ARG A 445 -5.35 15.54 22.03
CA ARG A 445 -4.38 14.70 21.34
C ARG A 445 -4.88 14.32 19.97
N MET A 446 -3.92 14.15 19.08
CA MET A 446 -4.11 13.45 17.83
C MET A 446 -2.96 12.47 17.62
N SER A 447 -3.26 11.31 17.05
CA SER A 447 -2.25 10.30 16.75
C SER A 447 -2.55 9.59 15.44
N MET A 448 -1.50 9.06 14.82
CA MET A 448 -1.58 8.17 13.67
C MET A 448 -0.88 6.85 13.98
N PRO A 449 -1.40 5.72 13.48
CA PRO A 449 -0.73 4.43 13.64
C PRO A 449 0.53 4.38 12.79
N VAL A 450 1.63 3.91 13.39
CA VAL A 450 2.91 3.63 12.73
C VAL A 450 3.24 2.13 12.68
N TYR A 451 2.35 1.33 13.26
CA TYR A 451 2.33 -0.13 13.18
C TYR A 451 0.85 -0.56 13.13
N PRO A 452 0.45 -1.48 12.24
CA PRO A 452 -0.96 -1.82 12.05
C PRO A 452 -1.59 -2.61 13.21
N GLY A 453 -0.80 -2.99 14.22
CA GLY A 453 -1.27 -3.79 15.34
C GLY A 453 -1.41 -5.28 15.01
N SER A 454 -1.95 -6.04 15.95
CA SER A 454 -2.34 -7.46 15.78
C SER A 454 -3.86 -7.59 15.82
N GLY A 455 -4.55 -6.94 14.88
CA GLY A 455 -6.02 -6.95 14.74
C GLY A 455 -6.53 -7.99 13.75
N GLY A 456 -7.77 -8.46 13.93
CA GLY A 456 -8.41 -9.50 13.13
C GLY A 456 -9.16 -8.97 11.88
N GLY A 457 -8.94 -9.66 10.76
CA GLY A 457 -9.61 -9.53 9.46
C GLY A 457 -9.33 -10.80 8.64
N GLY A 458 -9.82 -10.90 7.40
CA GLY A 458 -9.62 -12.08 6.53
C GLY A 458 -8.15 -12.37 6.17
N TYR A 459 -7.27 -11.39 6.32
CA TYR A 459 -5.83 -11.47 6.05
C TYR A 459 -5.01 -11.39 7.34
N SER A 460 -3.84 -12.04 7.34
CA SER A 460 -2.90 -11.89 8.45
C SER A 460 -2.30 -10.48 8.41
N ILE A 461 -2.54 -9.67 9.46
CA ILE A 461 -1.86 -8.38 9.61
C ILE A 461 -0.38 -8.67 9.92
N VAL A 462 0.42 -8.67 8.86
CA VAL A 462 1.88 -8.82 8.90
C VAL A 462 2.48 -7.45 8.60
N GLY A 463 3.36 -6.98 9.48
CA GLY A 463 3.96 -5.68 9.32
C GLY A 463 4.99 -5.33 10.38
N THR A 464 5.66 -4.21 10.20
CA THR A 464 6.66 -3.67 11.11
C THR A 464 6.31 -2.25 11.52
N SER A 465 6.89 -1.76 12.62
CA SER A 465 6.77 -0.34 12.96
C SER A 465 7.59 0.53 12.01
N LYS A 466 7.23 1.82 11.88
CA LYS A 466 8.08 2.82 11.23
C LYS A 466 9.20 3.32 12.16
N LEU A 467 8.92 3.43 13.45
CA LEU A 467 9.79 4.05 14.46
C LEU A 467 10.45 3.01 15.37
N TYR A 468 11.72 3.24 15.69
CA TYR A 468 12.55 2.34 16.48
C TYR A 468 13.41 3.07 17.50
N SER A 469 13.77 2.36 18.57
CA SER A 469 14.57 2.88 19.69
C SER A 469 15.83 3.62 19.22
N GLY A 470 16.00 4.84 19.72
CA GLY A 470 17.12 5.72 19.39
C GLY A 470 16.87 6.72 18.27
N MET A 471 15.83 6.53 17.45
CA MET A 471 15.48 7.49 16.40
C MET A 471 15.03 8.83 17.00
N ASP A 472 15.28 9.91 16.27
CA ASP A 472 14.81 11.26 16.54
C ASP A 472 13.65 11.57 15.60
N VAL A 473 12.51 12.00 16.16
CA VAL A 473 11.35 12.49 15.41
C VAL A 473 11.23 13.99 15.66
N VAL A 474 11.11 14.75 14.57
CA VAL A 474 10.99 16.22 14.62
C VAL A 474 9.75 16.65 13.85
N VAL A 475 8.90 17.43 14.50
CA VAL A 475 7.71 18.04 13.90
C VAL A 475 7.91 19.54 13.76
N GLN A 476 7.75 20.04 12.55
CA GLN A 476 7.76 21.48 12.26
C GLN A 476 6.34 22.01 12.36
N LEU A 477 6.11 22.99 13.24
CA LEU A 477 4.78 23.59 13.40
C LEU A 477 4.47 24.60 12.28
N GLY A 478 3.21 24.62 11.89
CA GLY A 478 2.59 25.57 10.96
C GLY A 478 1.96 26.75 11.69
N THR A 479 0.94 27.38 11.12
CA THR A 479 0.20 28.47 11.80
C THR A 479 -0.25 28.04 13.20
N VAL A 480 0.05 28.89 14.20
CA VAL A 480 -0.41 28.72 15.58
C VAL A 480 -1.22 29.95 16.01
N ASP A 481 -2.48 29.73 16.40
CA ASP A 481 -3.41 30.76 16.89
C ASP A 481 -3.80 30.50 18.37
N LEU A 482 -2.86 29.98 19.16
CA LEU A 482 -3.05 29.63 20.57
C LEU A 482 -1.81 30.06 21.39
N PRO A 483 -1.72 31.32 21.85
CA PRO A 483 -0.49 31.90 22.38
C PRO A 483 -0.05 31.35 23.75
N ASP A 484 -0.94 30.70 24.49
CA ASP A 484 -0.67 30.08 25.81
C ASP A 484 -0.60 28.55 25.76
N ALA A 485 -0.61 27.96 24.55
CA ALA A 485 -0.57 26.51 24.39
C ALA A 485 0.87 25.98 24.40
N GLU A 486 1.02 24.75 24.88
CA GLU A 486 2.23 23.94 24.77
C GLU A 486 1.95 22.73 23.87
N VAL A 487 2.94 22.32 23.09
CA VAL A 487 2.84 21.14 22.22
C VAL A 487 3.95 20.16 22.58
N ALA A 488 3.60 18.89 22.71
CA ALA A 488 4.55 17.80 22.91
C ALA A 488 4.26 16.66 21.93
N ALA A 489 5.31 16.06 21.36
CA ALA A 489 5.19 14.84 20.58
C ALA A 489 5.20 13.63 21.51
N PHE A 490 4.48 12.58 21.15
CA PHE A 490 4.45 11.34 21.91
C PHE A 490 4.48 10.11 21.01
N VAL A 491 4.91 8.99 21.59
CA VAL A 491 4.75 7.66 21.02
C VAL A 491 4.07 6.72 22.00
N ARG A 492 3.40 5.70 21.48
CA ARG A 492 2.80 4.63 22.27
C ARG A 492 3.37 3.26 21.92
N TYR A 493 3.60 2.42 22.91
CA TYR A 493 4.09 1.05 22.72
C TYR A 493 3.65 0.13 23.88
N PRO A 494 3.59 -1.20 23.68
CA PRO A 494 3.20 -2.12 24.73
C PRO A 494 4.29 -2.26 25.81
N GLY A 495 3.94 -2.00 27.06
CA GLY A 495 4.75 -2.19 28.25
C GLY A 495 5.01 -3.65 28.60
N LYS A 496 5.70 -3.93 29.71
CA LYS A 496 6.07 -5.31 30.12
C LYS A 496 4.87 -6.18 30.47
N ASP A 497 3.82 -5.58 31.01
CA ASP A 497 2.56 -6.20 31.44
C ASP A 497 1.49 -6.20 30.33
N GLY A 498 1.83 -5.71 29.14
CA GLY A 498 0.90 -5.55 28.01
C GLY A 498 0.07 -4.27 28.05
N GLN A 499 0.18 -3.44 29.10
CA GLN A 499 -0.45 -2.12 29.12
C GLN A 499 0.27 -1.18 28.15
N MET A 500 -0.48 -0.32 27.47
CA MET A 500 0.12 0.68 26.60
C MET A 500 0.84 1.75 27.41
N VAL A 501 2.13 1.91 27.15
CA VAL A 501 2.96 2.98 27.70
C VAL A 501 2.98 4.11 26.68
N MET A 502 2.93 5.34 27.19
CA MET A 502 3.02 6.56 26.39
C MET A 502 4.21 7.38 26.87
N GLU A 503 5.10 7.72 25.95
CA GLU A 503 6.31 8.48 26.22
C GLU A 503 6.29 9.78 25.42
N TYR A 504 6.70 10.86 26.09
CA TYR A 504 6.64 12.22 25.57
C TYR A 504 8.02 12.79 25.31
N GLY A 505 8.10 13.65 24.30
CA GLY A 505 9.21 14.58 24.12
C GLY A 505 9.07 15.80 25.04
N GLU A 506 10.01 16.73 24.90
CA GLU A 506 9.92 18.00 25.61
C GLU A 506 8.71 18.80 25.10
N ALA A 507 7.91 19.33 26.03
CA ALA A 507 6.84 20.25 25.71
C ALA A 507 7.42 21.62 25.37
N VAL A 508 6.99 22.19 24.25
CA VAL A 508 7.45 23.51 23.78
C VAL A 508 6.28 24.47 23.67
N ALA A 509 6.51 25.75 23.95
CA ALA A 509 5.52 26.79 23.72
C ALA A 509 5.12 26.81 22.23
N ALA A 510 3.82 26.76 21.96
CA ALA A 510 3.27 26.72 20.62
C ALA A 510 3.55 28.04 19.90
N SER A 511 4.25 27.98 18.77
CA SER A 511 4.44 29.14 17.89
C SER A 511 4.63 28.70 16.44
N THR A 512 4.36 29.61 15.50
CA THR A 512 4.40 29.32 14.06
C THR A 512 5.77 28.85 13.53
N HIS A 513 6.83 29.01 14.34
CA HIS A 513 8.21 28.69 14.00
C HIS A 513 8.81 27.65 14.95
N ALA A 514 8.04 27.15 15.92
CA ALA A 514 8.51 26.15 16.86
C ALA A 514 8.69 24.78 16.20
N GLN A 515 9.56 23.99 16.80
CA GLN A 515 9.75 22.58 16.47
C GLN A 515 9.55 21.75 17.73
N VAL A 516 8.87 20.62 17.56
CA VAL A 516 8.66 19.64 18.62
C VAL A 516 9.55 18.44 18.31
N SER A 517 10.24 17.91 19.32
CA SER A 517 11.14 16.76 19.12
C SER A 517 10.89 15.66 20.14
N LEU A 518 11.12 14.43 19.72
CA LEU A 518 11.00 13.22 20.53
C LEU A 518 12.12 12.25 20.19
N LYS A 519 12.83 11.77 21.23
CA LYS A 519 13.71 10.60 21.13
C LYS A 519 12.88 9.34 21.34
N VAL A 520 12.85 8.45 20.35
CA VAL A 520 12.10 7.18 20.48
C VAL A 520 12.75 6.35 21.61
N PRO A 521 11.97 5.93 22.62
CA PRO A 521 12.49 5.26 23.81
C PRO A 521 13.04 3.85 23.49
N GLU A 522 13.84 3.31 24.40
CA GLU A 522 14.26 1.90 24.36
C GLU A 522 13.07 0.98 24.64
N THR A 523 12.62 0.22 23.63
CA THR A 523 11.45 -0.65 23.72
C THR A 523 11.81 -2.13 23.66
N LYS A 524 13.09 -2.49 23.55
CA LYS A 524 13.59 -3.86 23.37
C LYS A 524 12.95 -4.55 22.17
N ALA A 525 12.93 -3.85 21.03
CA ALA A 525 12.31 -4.26 19.77
C ALA A 525 10.77 -4.33 19.76
N LYS A 526 10.09 -3.98 20.86
CA LYS A 526 8.63 -3.88 20.83
C LYS A 526 8.19 -2.76 19.88
N PRO A 527 7.17 -2.99 19.04
CA PRO A 527 6.79 -2.02 18.03
C PRO A 527 6.22 -0.76 18.68
N ILE A 528 6.68 0.40 18.22
CA ILE A 528 5.92 1.63 18.40
C ILE A 528 4.61 1.47 17.62
N VAL A 529 3.49 1.67 18.30
CA VAL A 529 2.13 1.50 17.75
C VAL A 529 1.66 2.79 17.11
N ASP A 530 1.79 3.90 17.83
CA ASP A 530 1.32 5.21 17.38
C ASP A 530 2.39 6.29 17.58
N PHE A 531 2.28 7.31 16.75
CA PHE A 531 2.95 8.60 16.91
C PHE A 531 1.89 9.71 16.94
N GLY A 532 2.06 10.70 17.81
CA GLY A 532 1.07 11.77 17.95
C GLY A 532 1.61 13.08 18.51
N LEU A 533 0.74 14.08 18.51
CA LEU A 533 0.94 15.36 19.18
C LEU A 533 -0.13 15.56 20.25
N GLU A 534 0.30 16.11 21.38
CA GLU A 534 -0.57 16.61 22.44
C GLU A 534 -0.45 18.14 22.48
N VAL A 535 -1.59 18.82 22.49
CA VAL A 535 -1.68 20.27 22.68
C VAL A 535 -2.32 20.52 24.04
N ARG A 536 -1.62 21.23 24.92
CA ARG A 536 -2.12 21.61 26.25
C ARG A 536 -2.31 23.12 26.30
N SER A 537 -3.33 23.56 27.02
CA SER A 537 -3.52 24.97 27.36
C SER A 537 -3.92 25.11 28.83
N ALA A 538 -3.27 26.02 29.55
CA ALA A 538 -3.63 26.36 30.93
C ALA A 538 -4.84 27.31 31.02
N LYS A 539 -5.32 27.84 29.88
CA LYS A 539 -6.47 28.72 29.78
C LYS A 539 -7.48 28.17 28.77
N GLY A 540 -8.75 28.51 28.94
CA GLY A 540 -9.74 28.25 27.91
C GLY A 540 -9.55 29.08 26.65
N GLY A 541 -10.18 28.64 25.57
CA GLY A 541 -10.11 29.32 24.28
C GLY A 541 -10.20 28.34 23.12
N GLN A 542 -10.16 28.89 21.92
CA GLN A 542 -10.11 28.13 20.67
C GLN A 542 -9.00 28.68 19.78
N GLY A 543 -8.40 27.79 18.99
CA GLY A 543 -7.45 28.19 17.96
C GLY A 543 -6.79 26.97 17.30
N ASN A 544 -5.83 27.24 16.42
CA ASN A 544 -5.25 26.21 15.56
C ASN A 544 -3.78 25.93 15.92
N VAL A 545 -3.35 24.69 15.74
CA VAL A 545 -1.95 24.28 15.72
C VAL A 545 -1.68 23.55 14.40
N GLY A 546 -0.99 24.22 13.49
CA GLY A 546 -0.57 23.67 12.20
C GLY A 546 0.58 22.67 12.32
N ILE A 547 0.63 21.70 11.41
CA ILE A 547 1.77 20.80 11.19
C ILE A 547 2.25 21.02 9.76
N LYS A 548 3.50 21.47 9.56
CA LYS A 548 4.09 21.64 8.23
C LYS A 548 4.72 20.36 7.71
N ALA A 549 5.52 19.72 8.55
CA ALA A 549 6.28 18.53 8.17
C ALA A 549 6.67 17.70 9.39
N ILE A 550 6.88 16.41 9.15
CA ILE A 550 7.39 15.44 10.12
C ILE A 550 8.63 14.79 9.51
N ASP A 551 9.73 14.80 10.24
CA ASP A 551 10.97 14.10 9.90
C ASP A 551 11.28 13.03 10.96
N ALA A 552 11.88 11.93 10.53
CA ALA A 552 12.31 10.83 11.39
C ALA A 552 13.66 10.29 10.90
N LYS A 553 14.69 10.39 11.74
CA LYS A 553 16.04 9.90 11.43
C LYS A 553 16.86 9.65 12.69
N GLY A 554 18.04 9.07 12.54
CA GLY A 554 18.99 8.92 13.63
C GLY A 554 19.54 7.50 13.75
N GLU A 555 20.51 7.33 14.64
CA GLU A 555 20.98 5.99 14.99
C GLU A 555 19.89 5.22 15.73
N PHE A 556 19.74 3.95 15.39
CA PHE A 556 18.87 3.04 16.12
C PHE A 556 19.68 1.83 16.58
N ALA A 557 19.30 1.30 17.74
CA ALA A 557 19.83 0.05 18.25
C ALA A 557 18.83 -0.57 19.22
N PHE A 558 18.72 -1.89 19.20
CA PHE A 558 18.01 -2.65 20.21
C PHE A 558 18.63 -4.04 20.36
N GLU A 559 18.34 -4.67 21.49
CA GLU A 559 18.84 -5.98 21.86
C GLU A 559 17.72 -6.84 22.43
N MET A 560 17.73 -8.13 22.09
CA MET A 560 16.79 -9.12 22.60
C MET A 560 17.56 -10.36 23.07
N GLU A 561 17.12 -10.97 24.16
CA GLU A 561 17.73 -12.22 24.66
C GLU A 561 17.42 -13.41 23.75
N SER A 562 16.29 -13.39 23.05
CA SER A 562 15.90 -14.33 21.99
C SER A 562 14.70 -13.76 21.21
N LEU A 563 14.30 -14.43 20.13
CA LEU A 563 13.09 -14.09 19.36
C LEU A 563 11.77 -14.56 20.03
N ALA A 564 11.71 -14.60 21.37
CA ALA A 564 10.54 -15.11 22.10
C ALA A 564 9.27 -14.27 21.88
N ASP A 565 9.43 -12.94 21.81
CA ASP A 565 8.40 -12.00 21.37
C ASP A 565 8.72 -11.57 19.93
N SER A 566 7.88 -11.99 18.99
CA SER A 566 8.01 -11.63 17.57
C SER A 566 6.96 -10.59 17.15
N SER A 567 6.41 -9.82 18.08
CA SER A 567 5.53 -8.69 17.77
C SER A 567 6.27 -7.66 16.91
N GLY A 568 5.68 -7.23 15.81
CA GLY A 568 6.34 -6.32 14.86
C GLY A 568 7.41 -6.95 13.98
N TRP A 569 7.51 -8.30 13.95
CA TRP A 569 8.34 -9.04 13.01
C TRP A 569 7.49 -9.60 11.85
N ILE A 570 8.06 -9.60 10.66
CA ILE A 570 7.53 -10.31 9.50
C ILE A 570 8.04 -11.74 9.52
N LEU A 571 7.11 -12.70 9.48
CA LEU A 571 7.40 -14.13 9.60
C LEU A 571 6.87 -14.89 8.37
N ASP A 572 7.80 -15.42 7.57
CA ASP A 572 7.55 -16.46 6.56
C ASP A 572 8.21 -17.76 7.03
N VAL A 573 7.64 -18.36 8.07
CA VAL A 573 8.07 -19.64 8.63
C VAL A 573 6.88 -20.56 8.85
N ASP A 574 7.13 -21.87 8.86
CA ASP A 574 6.08 -22.87 9.06
C ASP A 574 5.78 -23.07 10.55
N PHE A 575 6.77 -22.84 11.42
CA PHE A 575 6.60 -22.93 12.88
C PHE A 575 7.65 -22.13 13.64
N GLN A 576 7.30 -21.78 14.88
CA GLN A 576 8.21 -21.28 15.91
C GLN A 576 8.11 -22.17 17.14
N ARG A 577 9.20 -22.34 17.89
CA ARG A 577 9.19 -23.09 19.15
C ARG A 577 10.19 -22.57 20.16
N GLY A 578 9.93 -22.88 21.44
CA GLY A 578 10.85 -22.60 22.53
C GLY A 578 12.09 -23.49 22.54
N ALA A 579 12.96 -23.24 23.52
CA ALA A 579 14.20 -23.97 23.74
C ALA A 579 14.00 -25.47 23.92
N PHE A 580 15.02 -26.25 23.58
CA PHE A 580 15.15 -27.66 23.93
C PHE A 580 15.77 -27.83 25.31
N SER A 581 15.54 -28.99 25.93
CA SER A 581 16.07 -29.34 27.26
C SER A 581 17.59 -29.28 27.36
N GLU A 582 18.29 -29.55 26.26
CA GLU A 582 19.76 -29.59 26.16
C GLU A 582 20.37 -28.23 25.79
N ASP A 583 19.54 -27.21 25.51
CA ASP A 583 20.05 -25.89 25.16
C ASP A 583 20.72 -25.24 26.37
N ARG A 584 21.99 -24.86 26.21
CA ARG A 584 22.78 -24.21 27.26
C ARG A 584 22.52 -22.71 27.37
N GLU A 585 21.70 -22.17 26.48
CA GLU A 585 21.39 -20.76 26.33
C GLU A 585 19.91 -20.58 25.97
N ALA A 586 19.35 -19.39 26.20
CA ALA A 586 17.97 -19.10 25.83
C ALA A 586 17.83 -18.97 24.30
N LEU A 587 17.36 -20.05 23.64
CA LEU A 587 17.13 -20.07 22.20
C LEU A 587 15.64 -20.06 21.87
N ARG A 588 15.28 -19.33 20.81
CA ARG A 588 14.00 -19.45 20.11
C ARG A 588 14.25 -20.00 18.72
N TYR A 589 13.47 -21.00 18.31
CA TYR A 589 13.66 -21.63 17.02
C TYR A 589 12.61 -21.22 16.01
N ILE A 590 13.07 -21.05 14.76
CA ILE A 590 12.23 -20.87 13.58
C ILE A 590 12.55 -21.97 12.55
N GLY A 591 11.55 -22.46 11.84
CA GLY A 591 11.74 -23.53 10.86
C GLY A 591 10.93 -23.37 9.56
N LYS A 592 11.49 -23.87 8.47
CA LYS A 592 10.84 -23.94 7.14
C LYS A 592 11.10 -25.32 6.56
N ASN A 593 10.03 -26.03 6.17
CA ASN A 593 10.13 -27.46 5.82
C ASN A 593 10.62 -27.68 4.39
N LYS A 594 10.16 -26.87 3.42
CA LYS A 594 10.39 -27.14 1.98
C LYS A 594 11.17 -26.05 1.26
N THR A 595 10.89 -24.79 1.58
CA THR A 595 11.44 -23.63 0.88
C THR A 595 12.35 -22.82 1.81
N ARG A 596 12.74 -21.64 1.33
CA ARG A 596 13.36 -20.59 2.13
C ARG A 596 12.30 -19.91 2.98
N GLY A 597 12.66 -19.59 4.22
CA GLY A 597 11.82 -18.92 5.20
C GLY A 597 12.59 -17.83 5.92
N PHE A 598 11.84 -16.90 6.49
CA PHE A 598 12.36 -15.64 6.98
C PHE A 598 11.72 -15.21 8.29
N ALA A 599 12.50 -14.52 9.12
CA ALA A 599 12.02 -13.74 10.24
C ALA A 599 12.81 -12.44 10.32
N TYR A 600 12.18 -11.29 10.04
CA TYR A 600 12.87 -9.99 10.04
C TYR A 600 12.01 -8.86 10.59
N ILE A 601 12.68 -7.78 10.97
CA ILE A 601 12.13 -6.55 11.54
C ILE A 601 12.81 -5.35 10.89
N GLY A 602 12.12 -4.22 10.85
CA GLY A 602 12.60 -3.00 10.23
C GLY A 602 11.93 -2.71 8.90
N ASN A 603 12.41 -1.66 8.23
CA ASN A 603 11.83 -1.16 7.00
C ASN A 603 12.89 -0.49 6.13
N ARG A 604 12.51 0.05 4.96
CA ARG A 604 13.43 0.73 4.03
C ARG A 604 14.07 2.01 4.55
N TRP A 605 13.71 2.48 5.76
CA TRP A 605 14.36 3.64 6.37
C TRP A 605 15.74 3.29 6.89
N TRP A 606 15.97 2.02 7.23
CA TRP A 606 17.23 1.58 7.81
C TRP A 606 18.32 1.46 6.75
N ARG A 607 19.52 1.93 7.08
CA ARG A 607 20.75 1.93 6.28
C ARG A 607 21.93 1.66 7.21
N ASN A 608 23.10 1.35 6.65
CA ASN A 608 24.34 1.15 7.43
C ASN A 608 24.14 0.19 8.62
N GLN A 609 23.53 -0.97 8.34
CA GLN A 609 23.02 -1.87 9.36
C GLN A 609 24.04 -2.89 9.80
N ARG A 610 23.93 -3.32 11.06
CA ARG A 610 24.59 -4.50 11.60
C ARG A 610 23.55 -5.38 12.28
N VAL A 611 23.42 -6.61 11.81
CA VAL A 611 22.64 -7.68 12.45
C VAL A 611 23.61 -8.69 13.04
N GLU A 612 23.46 -8.96 14.33
CA GLU A 612 24.34 -9.84 15.08
C GLU A 612 23.51 -10.76 15.97
N ALA A 613 23.79 -12.06 15.96
CA ALA A 613 23.07 -13.01 16.80
C ALA A 613 23.92 -14.23 17.16
N ARG A 614 23.57 -14.86 18.30
CA ARG A 614 24.00 -16.21 18.64
C ARG A 614 23.05 -17.21 18.00
N LEU A 615 23.58 -18.06 17.12
CA LEU A 615 22.79 -18.94 16.28
C LEU A 615 23.19 -20.41 16.49
N ALA A 616 22.21 -21.31 16.48
CA ALA A 616 22.41 -22.76 16.43
C ALA A 616 21.74 -23.33 15.18
N VAL A 617 22.53 -23.89 14.26
CA VAL A 617 22.00 -24.53 13.05
C VAL A 617 21.83 -26.01 13.33
N HIS A 618 20.60 -26.50 13.43
CA HIS A 618 20.34 -27.95 13.65
C HIS A 618 20.46 -28.72 12.34
N LEU A 619 19.69 -28.28 11.35
CA LEU A 619 19.71 -28.71 9.95
C LEU A 619 19.29 -27.51 9.11
N GLY A 620 19.81 -27.38 7.90
CA GLY A 620 19.40 -26.31 6.96
C GLY A 620 20.37 -26.24 5.79
N SER A 621 19.84 -26.17 4.56
CA SER A 621 20.67 -25.97 3.36
C SER A 621 21.26 -24.56 3.33
N VAL A 622 20.52 -23.59 3.88
CA VAL A 622 20.91 -22.21 4.08
C VAL A 622 20.41 -21.77 5.46
N ALA A 623 21.29 -21.23 6.30
CA ALA A 623 20.89 -20.70 7.61
C ALA A 623 21.80 -19.55 8.05
N GLY A 624 21.23 -18.45 8.55
CA GLY A 624 22.04 -17.31 9.02
C GLY A 624 21.24 -16.01 9.19
N VAL A 625 21.90 -14.91 8.88
CA VAL A 625 21.35 -13.54 9.01
C VAL A 625 21.16 -12.87 7.66
N VAL A 626 20.21 -11.94 7.60
CA VAL A 626 19.92 -11.10 6.43
C VAL A 626 19.85 -9.63 6.82
N ALA A 627 20.25 -8.75 5.89
CA ALA A 627 20.18 -7.30 6.00
C ALA A 627 19.70 -6.70 4.68
N HIS A 628 19.27 -5.44 4.71
CA HIS A 628 18.74 -4.72 3.54
C HIS A 628 17.60 -5.48 2.85
N VAL A 629 16.73 -6.12 3.65
CA VAL A 629 15.58 -6.89 3.18
C VAL A 629 14.51 -5.93 2.64
N GLN A 630 14.15 -6.10 1.37
CA GLN A 630 13.18 -5.31 0.62
C GLN A 630 12.03 -6.18 0.07
N GLY A 631 11.82 -7.33 0.72
CA GLY A 631 10.92 -8.41 0.30
C GLY A 631 11.64 -9.76 0.27
N LEU A 632 10.95 -10.81 -0.17
CA LEU A 632 11.44 -12.19 -0.16
C LEU A 632 12.45 -12.51 -1.27
N GLN A 633 12.66 -11.59 -2.22
CA GLN A 633 13.57 -11.76 -3.37
C GLN A 633 14.63 -10.65 -3.45
N ARG A 634 14.76 -9.81 -2.42
CA ARG A 634 15.69 -8.66 -2.39
C ARG A 634 16.31 -8.50 -1.00
N TYR A 635 17.53 -9.00 -0.81
CA TYR A 635 18.27 -8.89 0.45
C TYR A 635 19.75 -9.24 0.29
N VAL A 636 20.55 -8.90 1.29
CA VAL A 636 21.91 -9.37 1.47
C VAL A 636 21.93 -10.41 2.60
N SER A 637 22.66 -11.50 2.44
CA SER A 637 22.66 -12.61 3.40
C SER A 637 24.07 -13.07 3.75
N LEU A 638 24.28 -13.44 5.01
CA LEU A 638 25.44 -14.17 5.48
C LEU A 638 24.97 -15.50 6.07
N THR A 639 25.35 -16.60 5.44
CA THR A 639 24.73 -17.90 5.71
C THR A 639 25.76 -19.03 5.77
N ARG A 640 25.51 -19.99 6.66
CA ARG A 640 26.16 -21.29 6.63
C ARG A 640 25.49 -22.14 5.56
N ARG A 641 26.28 -22.72 4.64
CA ARG A 641 25.86 -23.63 3.58
C ARG A 641 26.81 -24.82 3.53
N GLY A 642 26.40 -25.94 4.12
CA GLY A 642 27.30 -27.10 4.29
C GLY A 642 28.52 -26.74 5.15
N ASP A 643 29.71 -26.86 4.58
CA ASP A 643 31.02 -26.56 5.16
C ASP A 643 31.55 -25.16 4.78
N LYS A 644 30.70 -24.29 4.25
CA LYS A 644 31.06 -22.92 3.85
C LYS A 644 30.26 -21.87 4.61
N LEU A 645 30.91 -20.72 4.77
CA LEU A 645 30.25 -19.46 5.06
C LEU A 645 30.13 -18.68 3.74
N VAL A 646 28.93 -18.21 3.43
CA VAL A 646 28.61 -17.57 2.14
C VAL A 646 27.96 -16.22 2.38
N LEU A 647 28.53 -15.19 1.76
CA LEU A 647 27.98 -13.86 1.63
C LEU A 647 27.36 -13.73 0.23
N ALA A 648 26.05 -13.50 0.16
CA ALA A 648 25.31 -13.48 -1.11
C ALA A 648 24.30 -12.33 -1.16
N ARG A 649 24.01 -11.86 -2.37
CA ARG A 649 22.91 -10.95 -2.69
C ARG A 649 21.80 -11.73 -3.37
N GLN A 650 20.57 -11.55 -2.92
CA GLN A 650 19.35 -11.92 -3.65
C GLN A 650 18.79 -10.64 -4.28
N PHE A 651 18.60 -10.61 -5.60
CA PHE A 651 17.92 -9.54 -6.33
C PHE A 651 17.19 -10.14 -7.54
N HIS A 652 16.03 -10.77 -7.29
CA HIS A 652 15.29 -11.60 -8.26
C HIS A 652 16.13 -12.76 -8.84
N GLY A 653 17.13 -13.20 -8.08
CA GLY A 653 18.15 -14.16 -8.45
C GLY A 653 19.30 -14.06 -7.45
N GLU A 654 19.94 -15.19 -7.14
CA GLU A 654 21.01 -15.22 -6.15
C GLU A 654 22.38 -15.07 -6.80
N GLU A 655 23.22 -14.21 -6.21
CA GLU A 655 24.61 -14.02 -6.59
C GLU A 655 25.49 -14.18 -5.36
N ILE A 656 26.46 -15.09 -5.42
CA ILE A 656 27.46 -15.27 -4.37
C ILE A 656 28.52 -14.17 -4.53
N LEU A 657 28.63 -13.31 -3.52
CA LEU A 657 29.58 -12.19 -3.51
C LEU A 657 30.94 -12.61 -2.96
N ALA A 658 30.95 -13.45 -1.93
CA ALA A 658 32.16 -14.03 -1.34
C ALA A 658 31.81 -15.31 -0.56
N GLU A 659 32.75 -16.26 -0.48
CA GLU A 659 32.62 -17.46 0.34
C GLU A 659 33.96 -17.94 0.89
N CYS A 660 33.94 -18.65 2.02
CA CYS A 660 35.12 -19.29 2.59
C CYS A 660 34.76 -20.59 3.32
N PRO A 661 35.72 -21.52 3.51
CA PRO A 661 35.52 -22.69 4.35
C PRO A 661 35.16 -22.31 5.80
N CYS A 662 34.26 -23.07 6.42
CA CYS A 662 33.73 -22.82 7.74
C CYS A 662 33.42 -24.13 8.47
N ASP A 663 34.22 -24.46 9.50
CA ASP A 663 33.97 -25.60 10.39
C ASP A 663 32.98 -25.24 11.51
N TRP A 664 31.79 -24.76 11.12
CA TRP A 664 30.68 -24.56 12.05
C TRP A 664 29.83 -25.83 12.10
N LYS A 665 29.92 -26.55 13.22
CA LYS A 665 29.22 -27.83 13.40
C LYS A 665 27.74 -27.61 13.66
N LEU A 666 26.92 -28.57 13.22
CA LEU A 666 25.50 -28.56 13.54
C LEU A 666 25.30 -28.59 15.06
N TYR A 667 24.23 -27.95 15.54
CA TYR A 667 23.88 -27.78 16.95
C TYR A 667 24.83 -26.91 17.77
N GLU A 668 25.98 -26.51 17.22
CA GLU A 668 26.93 -25.61 17.88
C GLU A 668 26.39 -24.17 17.83
N VAL A 669 26.32 -23.52 19.01
CA VAL A 669 25.95 -22.11 19.09
C VAL A 669 27.16 -21.25 18.75
N ARG A 670 27.06 -20.44 17.69
CA ARG A 670 28.13 -19.52 17.26
C ARG A 670 27.60 -18.12 17.08
N LYS A 671 28.48 -17.12 17.21
CA LYS A 671 28.10 -15.72 17.04
C LYS A 671 28.31 -15.33 15.57
N LEU A 672 27.23 -15.01 14.87
CA LEU A 672 27.27 -14.57 13.48
C LEU A 672 26.89 -13.09 13.40
N ALA A 673 27.58 -12.31 12.56
CA ALA A 673 27.18 -10.93 12.27
C ALA A 673 27.36 -10.56 10.80
N LEU A 674 26.38 -9.85 10.25
CA LEU A 674 26.44 -9.22 8.94
C LEU A 674 26.35 -7.70 9.12
N GLU A 675 27.33 -7.00 8.58
CA GLU A 675 27.38 -5.54 8.55
C GLU A 675 27.34 -5.06 7.11
N CYS A 676 26.34 -4.25 6.77
CA CYS A 676 26.20 -3.60 5.48
C CYS A 676 26.42 -2.10 5.67
N LYS A 677 27.58 -1.58 5.28
CA LYS A 677 27.99 -0.20 5.55
C LYS A 677 28.86 0.34 4.43
N ASP A 678 28.64 1.60 4.05
CA ASP A 678 29.46 2.34 3.07
C ASP A 678 29.65 1.59 1.74
N GLY A 679 28.60 0.92 1.24
CA GLY A 679 28.63 0.15 -0.01
C GLY A 679 29.37 -1.20 0.07
N TYR A 680 29.60 -1.73 1.27
CA TYR A 680 30.17 -3.04 1.50
C TYR A 680 29.26 -3.90 2.38
N ALA A 681 29.27 -5.20 2.10
CA ALA A 681 28.75 -6.22 3.00
C ALA A 681 29.93 -6.99 3.62
N ILE A 682 29.92 -7.13 4.95
CA ILE A 682 31.02 -7.69 5.73
C ILE A 682 30.46 -8.75 6.67
N GLY A 683 31.02 -9.96 6.58
CA GLY A 683 30.58 -11.11 7.37
C GLY A 683 31.57 -11.47 8.47
N TYR A 684 31.06 -11.69 9.67
CA TYR A 684 31.83 -12.05 10.86
C TYR A 684 31.36 -13.37 11.46
N LEU A 685 32.31 -14.18 11.95
CA LEU A 685 32.06 -15.36 12.77
C LEU A 685 32.88 -15.24 14.05
N ASP A 686 32.21 -15.32 15.20
CA ASP A 686 32.78 -15.14 16.54
C ASP A 686 33.62 -13.87 16.70
N GLY A 687 33.20 -12.80 16.04
CA GLY A 687 33.88 -11.50 16.07
C GLY A 687 35.05 -11.37 15.09
N VAL A 688 35.45 -12.45 14.40
CA VAL A 688 36.49 -12.41 13.36
C VAL A 688 35.85 -12.09 12.02
N GLN A 689 36.41 -11.14 11.28
CA GLN A 689 35.97 -10.83 9.91
C GLN A 689 36.37 -11.98 8.98
N MET A 690 35.38 -12.66 8.40
CA MET A 690 35.59 -13.82 7.53
C MET A 690 35.49 -13.45 6.05
N LEU A 691 34.56 -12.55 5.72
CA LEU A 691 34.19 -12.20 4.34
C LEU A 691 33.98 -10.70 4.20
N LYS A 692 34.28 -10.15 3.02
CA LYS A 692 33.96 -8.78 2.64
C LYS A 692 33.74 -8.71 1.13
N ALA A 693 32.67 -8.05 0.69
CA ALA A 693 32.40 -7.81 -0.71
C ALA A 693 31.76 -6.42 -0.92
N LYS A 694 31.91 -5.88 -2.13
CA LYS A 694 31.19 -4.67 -2.54
C LYS A 694 29.70 -5.02 -2.73
N GLU A 695 28.83 -4.16 -2.24
CA GLU A 695 27.39 -4.25 -2.42
C GLU A 695 26.84 -2.84 -2.62
N ASP A 696 26.46 -2.51 -3.86
CA ASP A 696 25.97 -1.20 -4.28
C ASP A 696 24.52 -1.23 -4.77
N LYS A 697 23.90 -2.41 -4.93
CA LYS A 697 22.52 -2.55 -5.42
C LYS A 697 21.50 -2.40 -4.29
N LEU A 698 21.77 -2.99 -3.12
CA LEU A 698 20.88 -2.95 -1.96
C LEU A 698 21.54 -2.16 -0.82
N GLN A 699 21.02 -0.95 -0.54
CA GLN A 699 21.60 -0.01 0.44
C GLN A 699 20.70 0.26 1.66
N ASN A 700 19.49 -0.32 1.69
CA ASN A 700 18.51 -0.11 2.76
C ASN A 700 17.55 -1.30 2.87
N GLY A 701 16.80 -1.40 3.97
CA GLY A 701 15.77 -2.43 4.15
C GLY A 701 15.71 -3.00 5.57
N ALA A 702 14.87 -4.00 5.81
CA ALA A 702 14.79 -4.68 7.10
C ALA A 702 16.01 -5.59 7.37
N ALA A 703 16.12 -6.11 8.59
CA ALA A 703 17.15 -7.08 8.96
C ALA A 703 16.59 -8.23 9.82
N GLY A 704 17.24 -9.37 9.80
CA GLY A 704 16.80 -10.54 10.57
C GLY A 704 17.48 -11.83 10.16
N PHE A 705 16.68 -12.87 9.98
CA PHE A 705 17.12 -14.25 9.88
C PHE A 705 16.54 -14.97 8.67
N ILE A 706 17.31 -15.94 8.17
CA ILE A 706 16.96 -16.79 7.03
C ILE A 706 17.22 -18.25 7.40
N VAL A 707 16.30 -19.13 7.02
CA VAL A 707 16.44 -20.58 7.13
C VAL A 707 15.81 -21.26 5.92
N GLU A 708 16.47 -22.25 5.35
CA GLU A 708 15.95 -23.05 4.24
C GLU A 708 16.04 -24.54 4.58
N LYS A 709 14.92 -25.26 4.42
CA LYS A 709 14.80 -26.71 4.64
C LYS A 709 15.42 -27.15 5.97
N GLY A 710 14.96 -26.57 7.07
CA GLY A 710 15.60 -26.79 8.36
C GLY A 710 15.11 -25.92 9.50
N LEU A 711 15.94 -25.86 10.53
CA LEU A 711 15.66 -25.27 11.84
C LEU A 711 16.85 -24.42 12.31
N LEU A 712 16.56 -23.16 12.64
CA LEU A 712 17.53 -22.19 13.16
C LEU A 712 17.15 -21.78 14.58
N GLY A 713 18.05 -22.02 15.53
CA GLY A 713 17.95 -21.48 16.90
C GLY A 713 18.56 -20.10 16.97
N ILE A 714 17.81 -19.15 17.52
CA ILE A 714 18.16 -17.73 17.65
C ILE A 714 18.19 -17.40 19.14
N GLY A 715 19.39 -17.15 19.65
CA GLY A 715 19.61 -16.65 21.00
C GLY A 715 19.71 -15.13 21.01
N LYS A 716 20.58 -14.63 21.88
CA LYS A 716 20.83 -13.21 22.04
C LYS A 716 21.16 -12.56 20.69
N LEU A 717 20.42 -11.50 20.36
CA LEU A 717 20.54 -10.78 19.11
C LEU A 717 20.57 -9.27 19.33
N LYS A 718 21.28 -8.57 18.45
CA LYS A 718 21.40 -7.13 18.40
C LYS A 718 21.29 -6.66 16.95
N ILE A 719 20.45 -5.66 16.74
CA ILE A 719 20.33 -4.98 15.45
C ILE A 719 20.56 -3.49 15.69
N SER A 720 21.39 -2.88 14.85
CA SER A 720 21.70 -1.46 14.91
C SER A 720 21.97 -0.89 13.53
N GLY A 721 21.83 0.41 13.37
CA GLY A 721 22.19 1.11 12.15
C GLY A 721 21.79 2.58 12.19
N TYR A 722 21.61 3.16 11.01
CA TYR A 722 21.08 4.51 10.85
C TYR A 722 19.73 4.44 10.13
N ALA A 723 18.70 5.07 10.68
CA ALA A 723 17.41 5.20 10.04
C ALA A 723 17.25 6.61 9.46
N LYS A 724 16.63 6.72 8.29
CA LYS A 724 16.18 7.95 7.68
C LYS A 724 14.93 7.65 6.86
N ALA A 725 13.89 8.46 7.04
CA ALA A 725 12.64 8.33 6.27
C ALA A 725 12.91 8.11 4.77
N TYR A 726 12.17 7.15 4.19
CA TYR A 726 12.31 6.65 2.82
C TYR A 726 11.21 7.15 1.89
#